data_AF-A0A0D9X4P1-F1
#
_entry.id   AF-A0A0D9X4P1-F1
#
_cell.length_a   1.000
_cell.length_b   1.000
_cell.length_c   1.000
_cell.angle_alpha   90.00
_cell.angle_beta   90.00
_cell.angle_gamma   90.00
#
_symmetry.space_group_name_H-M   'P 1'
#
loop_
_entity.id
_entity.type
_entity.pdbx_description
1 polymer ?
#
loop_
_entity_poly.entity_id
_entity_poly.type
_entity_poly.pdbx_seq_one_letter_code
_entity_poly.pdbx_strand_id
1 'polypeptide(L)'
;MVRRVGIGASVLGVAVVVLGCVLGAGADGSNHRYKDGDYVPLYANKVGPFHNPSETYRYYDLPFCAPDHPKDKREALGEVLNGDRLVDAPYELNFKEDRNSKVLCQKTLSKAEVAKLRDAVAKDYYFQMYYDDLPLWGFLGKLDKVKEQGDAKYLLFKHIHFDIMYNDDRVIEINVQTDPNVAVDITEDKEVQVEFSYSVTWKKTDIPFEKRMEKYSKSSSMPQHLEIHWFSIINSCVTVLLLTGFLATILMRVLKNDFIKYSHEDESLEDQEETGWKYIHGDVFRFPQQKSLFAAIVGSGTQLLALAIFIFLLAIVGVFYPYNRGALFTALVVIYALTSGIAGYTATSFYLQLEGTNWVRNLILTGCLFCGPLFLTFCFLNTVAIAYSATAALPFGTIIVIILIWALVTSPLLVLGGIAGKNSNTEFQAPCRTTKYPREIPQLPWYRSNIPQMAMAGFLPFSAIYIELYYIFASIWGHKIYTIYSILFIVFIILIIVTAFVTVALTYFQLAVEDHEWWWRSVLCGGSTGIFIFFYCIYYYHARSDMSGFMQTSFFFGYMTCVCYGFFLMLGTVGFRASLLFVRHIYRSIKPYSKPTLSFLFWTLERTTVGPLNPTASLLAAAATSQPVAVGERDGQIHREQEVRASSPPPKTTNNDSASAACHGCGAAGLHRQPQGLRRINLDGLRWRVFDAKGQERRLKDQMEKDPTEVIRKAVMRMLPRNRLRDDRDRKLRIFSGSEHPFHDRPLETFVMPPRQVREMRPRARRALIRAQKKEQDRAAASTKDNEDAKSAKTEEEGKKMLEVKGKARKGHAWGQENYKRTSPPQEVKEMPKCPTFN
;
A
#
# COMPACT_ATOMS: atom_id res chain seq x y z
N MET A 1 -14.67 -11.36 33.61
CA MET A 1 -15.51 -10.73 32.55
C MET A 1 -15.62 -9.21 32.69
N VAL A 2 -16.03 -8.68 33.86
CA VAL A 2 -16.35 -7.26 34.14
C VAL A 2 -15.50 -6.20 33.40
N ARG A 3 -14.16 -6.29 33.43
CA ARG A 3 -13.26 -5.29 32.79
C ARG A 3 -13.43 -5.10 31.27
N ARG A 4 -14.05 -6.01 30.51
CA ARG A 4 -14.33 -5.79 29.07
C ARG A 4 -15.58 -4.95 28.81
N VAL A 5 -16.54 -4.92 29.74
CA VAL A 5 -17.79 -4.15 29.59
C VAL A 5 -17.53 -2.65 29.70
N GLY A 6 -16.63 -2.25 30.60
CA GLY A 6 -16.28 -0.83 30.81
C GLY A 6 -15.78 -0.11 29.55
N ILE A 7 -14.99 -0.76 28.70
CA ILE A 7 -14.49 -0.16 27.46
C ILE A 7 -15.65 0.05 26.46
N GLY A 8 -16.57 -0.90 26.36
CA GLY A 8 -17.79 -0.75 25.55
C GLY A 8 -18.67 0.38 26.07
N ALA A 9 -18.86 0.49 27.38
CA ALA A 9 -19.62 1.57 28.02
C ALA A 9 -18.94 2.94 27.84
N SER A 10 -17.61 3.03 27.89
CA SER A 10 -16.87 4.27 27.61
C SER A 10 -16.93 4.69 26.14
N VAL A 11 -16.82 3.75 25.20
CA VAL A 11 -16.96 4.05 23.76
C VAL A 11 -18.40 4.44 23.43
N LEU A 12 -19.41 3.75 24.00
CA LEU A 12 -20.81 4.12 23.84
C LEU A 12 -21.12 5.47 24.51
N GLY A 13 -20.54 5.74 25.68
CA GLY A 13 -20.67 7.03 26.37
C GLY A 13 -20.04 8.18 25.59
N VAL A 14 -18.83 8.00 25.04
CA VAL A 14 -18.22 8.99 24.13
C VAL A 14 -19.02 9.13 22.84
N ALA A 15 -19.57 8.05 22.28
CA ALA A 15 -20.45 8.12 21.11
C ALA A 15 -21.75 8.87 21.42
N VAL A 16 -22.37 8.67 22.59
CA VAL A 16 -23.56 9.40 23.05
C VAL A 16 -23.25 10.85 23.41
N VAL A 17 -22.04 11.18 23.87
CA VAL A 17 -21.59 12.57 24.06
C VAL A 17 -21.27 13.23 22.72
N VAL A 18 -20.68 12.53 21.75
CA VAL A 18 -20.53 13.03 20.36
C VAL A 18 -21.89 13.31 19.75
N LEU A 19 -22.80 12.33 19.79
CA LEU A 19 -24.15 12.48 19.28
C LEU A 19 -24.91 13.57 20.04
N GLY A 20 -24.73 13.66 21.36
CA GLY A 20 -25.35 14.67 22.23
C GLY A 20 -24.79 16.09 22.01
N CYS A 21 -23.53 16.25 21.62
CA CYS A 21 -22.96 17.56 21.26
C CYS A 21 -23.26 17.93 19.80
N VAL A 22 -23.42 16.97 18.90
CA VAL A 22 -23.80 17.20 17.49
C VAL A 22 -25.30 17.46 17.35
N LEU A 23 -26.16 16.76 18.10
CA LEU A 23 -27.60 17.02 18.20
C LEU A 23 -27.93 18.15 19.19
N GLY A 24 -27.04 18.42 20.15
CA GLY A 24 -27.14 19.51 21.12
C GLY A 24 -26.61 20.85 20.60
N ALA A 25 -26.11 20.91 19.36
CA ALA A 25 -26.04 22.13 18.58
C ALA A 25 -27.47 22.53 18.16
N GLY A 26 -28.23 23.03 19.15
CA GLY A 26 -29.65 23.37 18.99
C GLY A 26 -29.87 24.40 17.88
N ALA A 27 -31.00 24.28 17.18
CA ALA A 27 -31.34 25.15 16.06
C ALA A 27 -31.32 26.63 16.48
N ASP A 28 -30.54 27.44 15.75
CA ASP A 28 -30.32 28.84 16.08
C ASP A 28 -31.50 29.72 15.62
N GLY A 29 -32.42 29.98 16.54
CA GLY A 29 -33.22 31.22 16.63
C GLY A 29 -34.26 31.52 15.55
N SER A 30 -34.15 30.99 14.33
CA SER A 30 -35.04 31.26 13.21
C SER A 30 -35.98 30.09 12.94
N ASN A 31 -37.29 30.37 12.98
CA ASN A 31 -38.29 29.45 12.42
C ASN A 31 -38.34 29.51 10.88
N HIS A 32 -37.56 30.39 10.24
CA HIS A 32 -37.59 30.69 8.79
C HIS A 32 -39.00 30.97 8.25
N ARG A 33 -39.84 31.62 9.07
CA ARG A 33 -41.22 32.01 8.78
C ARG A 33 -41.37 33.52 8.93
N TYR A 34 -41.99 34.15 7.95
CA TYR A 34 -42.11 35.60 7.80
C TYR A 34 -43.53 35.98 7.40
N LYS A 35 -44.01 37.10 7.92
CA LYS A 35 -45.25 37.75 7.49
C LYS A 35 -44.96 38.75 6.38
N ASP A 36 -45.98 39.03 5.59
CA ASP A 36 -45.93 39.98 4.48
C ASP A 36 -45.52 41.37 5.01
N GLY A 37 -44.38 41.88 4.54
CA GLY A 37 -43.73 43.10 5.03
C GLY A 37 -42.71 42.94 6.16
N ASP A 38 -42.49 41.74 6.73
CA ASP A 38 -41.45 41.52 7.74
C ASP A 38 -40.05 41.75 7.14
N TYR A 39 -39.17 42.39 7.93
CA TYR A 39 -37.76 42.55 7.56
C TYR A 39 -37.00 41.22 7.68
N VAL A 40 -36.35 40.82 6.59
CA VAL A 40 -35.49 39.63 6.52
C VAL A 40 -34.04 40.09 6.41
N PRO A 41 -33.14 39.68 7.32
CA PRO A 41 -31.77 40.18 7.33
C PRO A 41 -30.94 39.63 6.16
N LEU A 42 -30.14 40.53 5.57
CA LEU A 42 -29.13 40.22 4.56
C LEU A 42 -27.75 40.50 5.16
N TYR A 43 -26.88 39.50 5.20
CA TYR A 43 -25.51 39.63 5.67
C TYR A 43 -24.52 39.61 4.51
N ALA A 44 -23.72 40.66 4.36
CA ALA A 44 -22.56 40.65 3.50
C ALA A 44 -21.44 39.83 4.16
N ASN A 45 -20.76 38.97 3.40
CA ASN A 45 -19.68 38.12 3.92
C ASN A 45 -18.31 38.61 3.44
N LYS A 46 -17.88 38.14 2.27
CA LYS A 46 -16.53 38.34 1.75
C LYS A 46 -16.51 38.59 0.25
N VAL A 47 -15.44 39.22 -0.19
CA VAL A 47 -15.09 39.48 -1.59
C VAL A 47 -13.72 38.89 -1.88
N GLY A 48 -13.47 38.50 -3.13
CA GLY A 48 -12.16 38.01 -3.54
C GLY A 48 -12.10 37.69 -5.02
N PRO A 49 -10.89 37.55 -5.59
CA PRO A 49 -10.67 37.06 -6.95
C PRO A 49 -11.27 35.67 -7.15
N PHE A 50 -12.04 35.46 -8.21
CA PHE A 50 -12.68 34.16 -8.49
C PHE A 50 -11.67 33.00 -8.61
N HIS A 51 -10.47 33.25 -9.15
CA HIS A 51 -9.46 32.21 -9.37
C HIS A 51 -8.57 31.90 -8.13
N ASN A 52 -8.60 32.72 -7.06
CA ASN A 52 -7.84 32.50 -5.82
C ASN A 52 -8.78 32.39 -4.60
N PRO A 53 -9.42 31.23 -4.33
CA PRO A 53 -10.48 31.12 -3.33
C PRO A 53 -10.03 31.27 -1.87
N SER A 54 -8.73 31.30 -1.58
CA SER A 54 -8.19 31.57 -0.23
C SER A 54 -7.89 33.05 0.00
N GLU A 55 -7.71 33.81 -1.07
CA GLU A 55 -7.53 35.26 -1.03
C GLU A 55 -8.92 35.92 -0.88
N THR A 56 -9.32 36.20 0.37
CA THR A 56 -10.64 36.74 0.68
C THR A 56 -10.54 37.91 1.66
N TYR A 57 -11.33 38.95 1.40
CA TYR A 57 -11.38 40.23 2.15
C TYR A 57 -12.84 40.52 2.55
N ARG A 58 -13.09 41.41 3.52
CA ARG A 58 -14.48 41.73 3.93
C ARG A 58 -15.15 42.53 2.83
N TYR A 59 -16.47 42.37 2.67
CA TYR A 59 -17.21 43.09 1.62
C TYR A 59 -17.00 44.62 1.67
N TYR A 60 -16.90 45.19 2.87
CA TYR A 60 -16.67 46.63 3.10
C TYR A 60 -15.20 47.08 3.12
N ASP A 61 -14.23 46.18 2.86
CA ASP A 61 -12.84 46.59 2.57
C ASP A 61 -12.72 47.21 1.15
N LEU A 62 -13.71 46.93 0.30
CA LEU A 62 -13.94 47.62 -0.98
C LEU A 62 -14.94 48.79 -0.82
N PRO A 63 -14.84 49.84 -1.66
CA PRO A 63 -15.50 51.13 -1.42
C PRO A 63 -16.99 51.20 -1.79
N PHE A 64 -17.80 50.21 -1.41
CA PHE A 64 -19.25 50.19 -1.59
C PHE A 64 -20.02 51.09 -0.59
N CYS A 65 -21.36 51.10 -0.69
CA CYS A 65 -22.24 51.68 0.32
C CYS A 65 -22.21 50.81 1.60
N ALA A 66 -21.69 51.34 2.70
CA ALA A 66 -21.75 50.72 4.03
C ALA A 66 -22.86 51.38 4.88
N PRO A 67 -23.47 50.67 5.84
CA PRO A 67 -24.38 51.28 6.81
C PRO A 67 -23.60 52.11 7.84
N ASP A 68 -24.21 53.12 8.44
CA ASP A 68 -23.56 54.00 9.43
C ASP A 68 -23.06 53.24 10.68
N HIS A 69 -23.80 52.19 11.06
CA HIS A 69 -23.54 51.34 12.23
C HIS A 69 -23.61 49.86 11.81
N PRO A 70 -22.57 49.31 11.18
CA PRO A 70 -22.52 47.90 10.82
C PRO A 70 -22.60 47.02 12.08
N LYS A 71 -23.43 45.98 12.01
CA LYS A 71 -23.57 44.98 13.07
C LYS A 71 -23.02 43.65 12.58
N ASP A 72 -22.03 43.13 13.29
CA ASP A 72 -21.49 41.80 13.04
C ASP A 72 -22.46 40.73 13.58
N LYS A 73 -22.81 39.73 12.77
CA LYS A 73 -23.50 38.52 13.25
C LYS A 73 -22.52 37.72 14.11
N ARG A 74 -23.01 37.11 15.20
CA ARG A 74 -22.18 36.23 16.03
C ARG A 74 -21.91 34.92 15.30
N GLU A 75 -20.65 34.69 14.98
CA GLU A 75 -20.18 33.52 14.24
C GLU A 75 -19.86 32.34 15.16
N ALA A 76 -20.26 31.14 14.74
CA ALA A 76 -19.83 29.89 15.36
C ALA A 76 -18.36 29.59 15.03
N LEU A 77 -17.69 28.80 15.87
CA LEU A 77 -16.25 28.47 15.72
C LEU A 77 -15.88 27.97 14.32
N GLY A 78 -16.77 27.20 13.67
CA GLY A 78 -16.55 26.70 12.32
C GLY A 78 -16.68 27.74 11.21
N GLU A 79 -17.53 28.75 11.40
CA GLU A 79 -17.72 29.87 10.45
C GLU A 79 -16.48 30.78 10.50
N VAL A 80 -16.00 31.07 11.70
CA VAL A 80 -14.72 31.79 11.91
C VAL A 80 -13.54 31.03 11.28
N LEU A 81 -13.52 29.70 11.38
CA LEU A 81 -12.50 28.82 10.75
C LEU A 81 -12.63 28.76 9.21
N ASN A 82 -13.82 29.03 8.66
CA ASN A 82 -14.08 29.14 7.23
C ASN A 82 -13.73 30.53 6.66
N GLY A 83 -13.23 31.44 7.51
CA GLY A 83 -12.92 32.83 7.13
C GLY A 83 -14.15 33.65 6.74
N ASP A 84 -15.32 33.30 7.29
CA ASP A 84 -16.54 34.10 7.16
C ASP A 84 -16.49 35.32 8.09
N ARG A 85 -17.09 36.44 7.65
CA ARG A 85 -17.17 37.75 8.32
C ARG A 85 -18.52 38.39 8.00
N LEU A 86 -19.55 37.99 8.74
CA LEU A 86 -20.96 38.30 8.43
C LEU A 86 -21.38 39.65 9.01
N VAL A 87 -21.52 40.66 8.16
CA VAL A 87 -21.89 42.04 8.52
C VAL A 87 -23.26 42.39 7.93
N ASP A 88 -24.12 43.03 8.72
CA ASP A 88 -25.46 43.50 8.31
C ASP A 88 -25.38 44.47 7.11
N ALA A 89 -26.24 44.27 6.10
CA ALA A 89 -26.14 44.95 4.80
C ALA A 89 -27.32 45.93 4.54
N PRO A 90 -27.09 47.10 3.91
CA PRO A 90 -28.07 48.19 3.81
C PRO A 90 -29.19 47.96 2.78
N TYR A 91 -29.40 46.73 2.30
CA TYR A 91 -30.45 46.40 1.35
C TYR A 91 -31.72 45.97 2.12
N GLU A 92 -32.75 46.82 2.13
CA GLU A 92 -34.07 46.44 2.62
C GLU A 92 -34.73 45.46 1.62
N LEU A 93 -34.76 44.18 1.99
CA LEU A 93 -35.35 43.06 1.25
C LEU A 93 -36.53 42.45 2.05
N ASN A 94 -37.57 43.26 2.29
CA ASN A 94 -38.73 42.88 3.10
C ASN A 94 -39.57 41.78 2.42
N PHE A 95 -40.15 40.88 3.22
CA PHE A 95 -40.83 39.69 2.72
C PHE A 95 -42.06 40.03 1.85
N LYS A 96 -42.07 39.56 0.60
CA LYS A 96 -43.08 39.85 -0.44
C LYS A 96 -43.23 41.33 -0.83
N GLU A 97 -42.25 42.19 -0.53
CA GLU A 97 -42.24 43.58 -0.99
C GLU A 97 -41.41 43.74 -2.27
N ASP A 98 -42.07 43.87 -3.42
CA ASP A 98 -41.43 44.18 -4.71
C ASP A 98 -40.91 45.62 -4.75
N ARG A 99 -39.70 45.83 -5.29
CA ARG A 99 -39.07 47.16 -5.35
C ARG A 99 -38.36 47.40 -6.68
N ASN A 100 -38.87 48.35 -7.45
CA ASN A 100 -38.29 48.75 -8.73
C ASN A 100 -37.26 49.88 -8.53
N SER A 101 -35.98 49.56 -8.73
CA SER A 101 -34.86 50.51 -8.80
C SER A 101 -34.75 51.52 -7.63
N LYS A 102 -34.70 51.02 -6.39
CA LYS A 102 -34.39 51.86 -5.23
C LYS A 102 -32.89 52.23 -5.24
N VAL A 103 -32.59 53.52 -5.06
CA VAL A 103 -31.21 53.99 -4.85
C VAL A 103 -30.73 53.56 -3.47
N LEU A 104 -29.52 53.00 -3.41
CA LEU A 104 -28.87 52.54 -2.17
C LEU A 104 -28.00 53.65 -1.57
N CYS A 105 -27.04 54.16 -2.36
CA CYS A 105 -26.32 55.40 -2.05
C CYS A 105 -25.74 56.02 -3.33
N GLN A 106 -25.56 57.34 -3.33
CA GLN A 106 -24.68 58.03 -4.27
C GLN A 106 -23.31 58.18 -3.64
N LYS A 107 -22.24 57.81 -4.36
CA LYS A 107 -20.87 57.89 -3.86
C LYS A 107 -19.91 58.44 -4.92
N THR A 108 -19.12 59.44 -4.54
CA THR A 108 -18.01 59.97 -5.34
C THR A 108 -16.76 59.11 -5.10
N LEU A 109 -16.38 58.27 -6.05
CA LEU A 109 -15.20 57.41 -5.93
C LEU A 109 -13.93 58.24 -6.20
N SER A 110 -13.04 58.28 -5.22
CA SER A 110 -11.70 58.87 -5.38
C SER A 110 -10.83 58.05 -6.33
N LYS A 111 -9.79 58.65 -6.91
CA LYS A 111 -8.87 57.95 -7.84
C LYS A 111 -8.26 56.67 -7.26
N ALA A 112 -7.97 56.65 -5.95
CA ALA A 112 -7.46 55.47 -5.26
C ALA A 112 -8.52 54.37 -5.07
N GLU A 113 -9.79 54.74 -4.88
CA GLU A 113 -10.91 53.79 -4.85
C GLU A 113 -11.24 53.24 -6.24
N VAL A 114 -11.19 54.09 -7.27
CA VAL A 114 -11.32 53.68 -8.68
C VAL A 114 -10.22 52.69 -9.07
N ALA A 115 -8.97 52.97 -8.72
CA ALA A 115 -7.85 52.04 -8.94
C ALA A 115 -8.06 50.68 -8.23
N LYS A 116 -8.48 50.68 -6.94
CA LYS A 116 -8.82 49.44 -6.21
C LYS A 116 -9.94 48.64 -6.88
N LEU A 117 -10.99 49.31 -7.34
CA LEU A 117 -12.10 48.64 -8.04
C LEU A 117 -11.70 48.14 -9.42
N ARG A 118 -10.84 48.87 -10.15
CA ARG A 118 -10.27 48.41 -11.43
C ARG A 118 -9.44 47.14 -11.23
N ASP A 119 -8.59 47.11 -10.21
CA ASP A 119 -7.79 45.94 -9.82
C ASP A 119 -8.65 44.74 -9.41
N ALA A 120 -9.82 44.97 -8.80
CA ALA A 120 -10.80 43.94 -8.46
C ALA A 120 -11.51 43.38 -9.70
N VAL A 121 -11.95 44.26 -10.63
CA VAL A 121 -12.56 43.85 -11.91
C VAL A 121 -11.53 43.15 -12.82
N ALA A 122 -10.26 43.56 -12.79
CA ALA A 122 -9.17 42.95 -13.54
C ALA A 122 -8.84 41.50 -13.10
N LYS A 123 -9.27 41.10 -11.90
CA LYS A 123 -9.03 39.78 -11.29
C LYS A 123 -10.33 38.99 -11.11
N ASP A 124 -11.39 39.38 -11.83
CA ASP A 124 -12.73 38.81 -11.76
C ASP A 124 -13.23 38.61 -10.31
N TYR A 125 -13.20 39.69 -9.51
CA TYR A 125 -13.66 39.63 -8.12
C TYR A 125 -15.16 39.29 -8.04
N TYR A 126 -15.47 38.30 -7.20
CA TYR A 126 -16.83 37.98 -6.79
C TYR A 126 -17.10 38.51 -5.38
N PHE A 127 -18.38 38.65 -5.05
CA PHE A 127 -18.88 38.89 -3.69
C PHE A 127 -19.77 37.74 -3.24
N GLN A 128 -19.84 37.53 -1.92
CA GLN A 128 -20.74 36.57 -1.28
C GLN A 128 -21.60 37.26 -0.21
N MET A 129 -22.90 36.96 -0.19
CA MET A 129 -23.83 37.39 0.86
C MET A 129 -24.73 36.22 1.30
N TYR A 130 -25.46 36.41 2.41
CA TYR A 130 -26.41 35.44 2.97
C TYR A 130 -27.77 36.10 3.29
N TYR A 131 -28.85 35.62 2.69
CA TYR A 131 -30.23 36.14 2.88
C TYR A 131 -31.18 35.08 3.43
N ASP A 132 -31.79 35.29 4.60
CA ASP A 132 -32.45 34.20 5.38
C ASP A 132 -31.52 32.97 5.49
N ASP A 133 -30.24 33.26 5.73
CA ASP A 133 -29.13 32.34 5.55
C ASP A 133 -29.21 31.55 4.21
N LEU A 134 -29.25 32.21 3.05
CA LEU A 134 -29.01 31.58 1.74
C LEU A 134 -27.77 32.17 1.08
N PRO A 135 -26.77 31.36 0.69
CA PRO A 135 -25.63 31.88 -0.04
C PRO A 135 -26.07 32.40 -1.41
N LEU A 136 -25.67 33.63 -1.71
CA LEU A 136 -25.71 34.21 -3.04
C LEU A 136 -24.31 34.69 -3.41
N TRP A 137 -24.04 34.70 -4.71
CA TRP A 137 -22.78 35.17 -5.29
C TRP A 137 -23.07 36.03 -6.52
N GLY A 138 -22.20 37.01 -6.76
CA GLY A 138 -22.21 37.81 -7.98
C GLY A 138 -20.81 38.34 -8.28
N PHE A 139 -20.58 38.81 -9.50
CA PHE A 139 -19.33 39.48 -9.88
C PHE A 139 -19.46 41.00 -9.66
N LEU A 140 -18.36 41.68 -9.38
CA LEU A 140 -18.35 43.14 -9.19
C LEU A 140 -18.42 43.92 -10.52
N GLY A 141 -18.05 43.28 -11.62
CA GLY A 141 -17.96 43.91 -12.93
C GLY A 141 -17.53 42.92 -14.00
N LYS A 142 -17.13 43.44 -15.17
CA LYS A 142 -16.63 42.68 -16.30
C LYS A 142 -15.53 43.46 -17.02
N LEU A 143 -14.49 42.74 -17.45
CA LEU A 143 -13.51 43.24 -18.42
C LEU A 143 -14.03 43.02 -19.85
N ASP A 144 -14.25 44.09 -20.61
CA ASP A 144 -14.69 44.01 -22.01
C ASP A 144 -13.53 44.30 -22.97
N LYS A 145 -13.08 43.26 -23.68
CA LYS A 145 -11.93 43.31 -24.59
C LYS A 145 -12.41 43.59 -26.01
N VAL A 146 -12.52 44.87 -26.37
CA VAL A 146 -12.91 45.31 -27.72
C VAL A 146 -11.82 44.88 -28.71
N LYS A 147 -12.16 43.96 -29.62
CA LYS A 147 -11.20 43.27 -30.51
C LYS A 147 -10.48 44.17 -31.51
N GLU A 148 -10.95 45.40 -31.72
CA GLU A 148 -10.53 46.26 -32.83
C GLU A 148 -9.63 47.44 -32.41
N GLN A 149 -9.51 47.74 -31.11
CA GLN A 149 -8.73 48.89 -30.61
C GLN A 149 -7.70 48.55 -29.50
N GLY A 150 -7.68 47.32 -28.97
CA GLY A 150 -6.67 46.87 -28.01
C GLY A 150 -6.89 47.34 -26.56
N ASP A 151 -7.47 48.52 -26.38
CA ASP A 151 -7.87 49.03 -25.06
C ASP A 151 -8.98 48.17 -24.45
N ALA A 152 -8.70 47.60 -23.28
CA ALA A 152 -9.65 46.80 -22.51
C ALA A 152 -10.44 47.70 -21.54
N LYS A 153 -11.78 47.65 -21.62
CA LYS A 153 -12.66 48.47 -20.78
C LYS A 153 -13.03 47.76 -19.48
N TYR A 154 -12.91 48.48 -18.37
CA TYR A 154 -13.24 47.97 -17.04
C TYR A 154 -14.63 48.47 -16.65
N LEU A 155 -15.62 47.58 -16.68
CA LEU A 155 -17.02 47.91 -16.42
C LEU A 155 -17.42 47.46 -15.01
N LEU A 156 -17.78 48.40 -14.14
CA LEU A 156 -18.26 48.16 -12.77
C LEU A 156 -19.79 48.05 -12.75
N PHE A 157 -20.35 47.02 -12.11
CA PHE A 157 -21.81 46.92 -11.96
C PHE A 157 -22.30 47.77 -10.78
N LYS A 158 -23.15 48.77 -11.07
CA LYS A 158 -23.78 49.63 -10.04
C LYS A 158 -25.22 49.24 -9.68
N HIS A 159 -25.82 48.31 -10.42
CA HIS A 159 -27.19 47.83 -10.17
C HIS A 159 -27.22 46.34 -9.87
N ILE A 160 -27.94 45.95 -8.82
CA ILE A 160 -28.12 44.55 -8.40
C ILE A 160 -29.62 44.22 -8.36
N HIS A 161 -30.03 43.22 -9.14
CA HIS A 161 -31.39 42.69 -9.13
C HIS A 161 -31.45 41.42 -8.28
N PHE A 162 -32.35 41.40 -7.30
CA PHE A 162 -32.62 40.26 -6.42
C PHE A 162 -33.93 39.57 -6.83
N ASP A 163 -33.80 38.41 -7.45
CA ASP A 163 -34.91 37.46 -7.63
C ASP A 163 -35.07 36.65 -6.36
N ILE A 164 -36.21 36.77 -5.68
CA ILE A 164 -36.49 36.02 -4.44
C ILE A 164 -37.70 35.13 -4.67
N MET A 165 -37.54 33.82 -4.50
CA MET A 165 -38.62 32.86 -4.58
C MET A 165 -39.12 32.48 -3.20
N TYR A 166 -40.43 32.44 -3.00
CA TYR A 166 -41.06 32.10 -1.74
C TYR A 166 -42.07 30.96 -1.90
N ASN A 167 -42.39 30.30 -0.79
CA ASN A 167 -43.52 29.41 -0.68
C ASN A 167 -44.23 29.68 0.66
N ASP A 168 -45.54 29.98 0.57
CA ASP A 168 -46.42 30.42 1.66
C ASP A 168 -45.84 31.50 2.60
N ASP A 169 -45.24 31.10 3.74
CA ASP A 169 -44.66 31.98 4.76
C ASP A 169 -43.12 31.91 4.84
N ARG A 170 -42.45 31.27 3.87
CA ARG A 170 -40.99 31.08 3.89
C ARG A 170 -40.31 31.52 2.60
N VAL A 171 -39.10 32.04 2.73
CA VAL A 171 -38.18 32.19 1.59
C VAL A 171 -37.71 30.79 1.16
N ILE A 172 -37.58 30.58 -0.14
CA ILE A 172 -37.09 29.33 -0.74
C ILE A 172 -35.80 29.61 -1.51
N GLU A 173 -35.84 30.46 -2.53
CA GLU A 173 -34.69 30.72 -3.38
C GLU A 173 -34.29 32.19 -3.32
N ILE A 174 -33.00 32.46 -3.47
CA ILE A 174 -32.52 33.76 -3.91
C ILE A 174 -31.62 33.57 -5.13
N ASN A 175 -31.69 34.50 -6.06
CA ASN A 175 -30.82 34.60 -7.21
C ASN A 175 -30.47 36.07 -7.44
N VAL A 176 -29.25 36.34 -7.88
CA VAL A 176 -28.79 37.70 -8.15
C VAL A 176 -28.45 37.84 -9.63
N GLN A 177 -28.94 38.91 -10.24
CA GLN A 177 -28.59 39.31 -11.59
C GLN A 177 -27.95 40.70 -11.57
N THR A 178 -26.88 40.87 -12.34
CA THR A 178 -26.17 42.15 -12.55
C THR A 178 -26.19 42.45 -14.04
N ASP A 179 -26.94 43.48 -14.47
CA ASP A 179 -27.09 43.82 -15.89
C ASP A 179 -25.83 44.56 -16.41
N PRO A 180 -25.10 44.01 -17.40
CA PRO A 180 -23.96 44.69 -18.00
C PRO A 180 -24.31 46.02 -18.67
N ASN A 181 -25.55 46.22 -19.09
CA ASN A 181 -26.00 47.47 -19.72
C ASN A 181 -26.10 48.63 -18.72
N VAL A 182 -26.17 48.33 -17.43
CA VAL A 182 -26.28 49.32 -16.33
C VAL A 182 -24.92 49.52 -15.62
N ALA A 183 -23.81 49.13 -16.27
CA ALA A 183 -22.46 49.31 -15.75
C ALA A 183 -21.95 50.78 -15.83
N VAL A 184 -20.84 51.05 -15.15
CA VAL A 184 -20.06 52.29 -15.24
C VAL A 184 -18.64 51.96 -15.70
N ASP A 185 -18.12 52.70 -16.68
CA ASP A 185 -16.73 52.57 -17.13
C ASP A 185 -15.78 53.22 -16.11
N ILE A 186 -14.83 52.44 -15.59
CA ILE A 186 -13.82 52.85 -14.60
C ILE A 186 -12.38 52.74 -15.14
N THR A 187 -12.22 52.75 -16.47
CA THR A 187 -10.93 52.58 -17.15
C THR A 187 -9.95 53.75 -16.90
N GLU A 188 -10.44 54.97 -16.71
CA GLU A 188 -9.60 56.17 -16.48
C GLU A 188 -9.36 56.47 -14.98
N ASP A 189 -8.19 57.01 -14.63
CA ASP A 189 -7.84 57.46 -13.26
C ASP A 189 -8.41 58.85 -12.92
N LYS A 190 -9.73 58.96 -13.05
CA LYS A 190 -10.53 60.15 -12.73
C LYS A 190 -11.46 59.86 -11.55
N GLU A 191 -12.03 60.91 -10.97
CA GLU A 191 -13.06 60.77 -9.95
C GLU A 191 -14.40 60.48 -10.64
N VAL A 192 -15.09 59.44 -10.17
CA VAL A 192 -16.31 58.94 -10.82
C VAL A 192 -17.45 58.97 -9.81
N GLN A 193 -18.54 59.65 -10.14
CA GLN A 193 -19.76 59.60 -9.33
C GLN A 193 -20.55 58.33 -9.70
N VAL A 194 -20.77 57.45 -8.72
CA VAL A 194 -21.52 56.20 -8.91
C VAL A 194 -22.74 56.22 -8.00
N GLU A 195 -23.91 56.14 -8.61
CA GLU A 195 -25.16 55.86 -7.94
C GLU A 195 -25.37 54.34 -7.90
N PHE A 196 -25.21 53.75 -6.71
CA PHE A 196 -25.54 52.34 -6.49
C PHE A 196 -27.04 52.20 -6.27
N SER A 197 -27.67 51.23 -6.92
CA SER A 197 -29.11 50.98 -6.84
C SER A 197 -29.40 49.48 -6.85
N TYR A 198 -30.60 49.11 -6.42
CA TYR A 198 -31.04 47.72 -6.42
C TYR A 198 -32.51 47.58 -6.78
N SER A 199 -32.90 46.38 -7.20
CA SER A 199 -34.29 46.01 -7.43
C SER A 199 -34.59 44.62 -6.87
N VAL A 200 -35.86 44.37 -6.54
CA VAL A 200 -36.32 43.15 -5.87
C VAL A 200 -37.58 42.65 -6.55
N THR A 201 -37.64 41.36 -6.87
CA THR A 201 -38.82 40.71 -7.45
C THR A 201 -39.12 39.41 -6.73
N TRP A 202 -40.33 39.30 -6.17
CA TRP A 202 -40.84 38.16 -5.45
C TRP A 202 -41.66 37.23 -6.35
N LYS A 203 -41.33 35.93 -6.35
CA LYS A 203 -41.97 34.91 -7.20
C LYS A 203 -42.46 33.75 -6.34
N LYS A 204 -43.74 33.37 -6.44
CA LYS A 204 -44.24 32.16 -5.75
C LYS A 204 -43.68 30.90 -6.42
N THR A 205 -43.34 29.90 -5.61
CA THR A 205 -42.93 28.56 -6.05
C THR A 205 -43.61 27.48 -5.21
N ASP A 206 -43.84 26.31 -5.82
CA ASP A 206 -44.42 25.14 -5.16
C ASP A 206 -43.35 24.22 -4.53
N ILE A 207 -42.10 24.68 -4.45
CA ILE A 207 -40.99 23.92 -3.87
C ILE A 207 -41.14 23.90 -2.34
N PRO A 208 -41.18 22.74 -1.69
CA PRO A 208 -41.28 22.66 -0.23
C PRO A 208 -39.95 23.05 0.43
N PHE A 209 -40.02 23.61 1.64
CA PHE A 209 -38.86 24.14 2.36
C PHE A 209 -37.76 23.10 2.61
N GLU A 210 -38.13 21.83 2.78
CA GLU A 210 -37.21 20.71 2.98
C GLU A 210 -36.34 20.45 1.73
N LYS A 211 -36.81 20.87 0.54
CA LYS A 211 -36.12 20.78 -0.74
C LYS A 211 -35.47 22.08 -1.18
N ARG A 212 -35.57 23.15 -0.38
CA ARG A 212 -34.97 24.47 -0.61
C ARG A 212 -33.51 24.41 -1.07
N MET A 213 -32.72 23.57 -0.41
CA MET A 213 -31.28 23.44 -0.67
C MET A 213 -30.94 22.58 -1.90
N GLU A 214 -31.93 21.96 -2.56
CA GLU A 214 -31.69 21.11 -3.74
C GLU A 214 -31.04 21.90 -4.89
N LYS A 215 -31.39 23.18 -5.10
CA LYS A 215 -30.76 24.04 -6.16
C LYS A 215 -29.24 24.00 -6.07
N TYR A 216 -28.70 24.30 -4.89
CA TYR A 216 -27.26 24.40 -4.65
C TYR A 216 -26.56 23.04 -4.84
N SER A 217 -27.21 21.94 -4.45
CA SER A 217 -26.74 20.59 -4.76
C SER A 217 -26.82 20.19 -6.25
N LYS A 218 -27.76 20.79 -7.01
CA LYS A 218 -27.96 20.50 -8.45
C LYS A 218 -27.01 21.29 -9.35
N SER A 219 -26.67 22.53 -8.97
CA SER A 219 -25.61 23.30 -9.64
C SER A 219 -24.25 22.60 -9.55
N SER A 220 -24.03 21.82 -8.49
CA SER A 220 -22.88 20.91 -8.38
C SER A 220 -23.10 19.58 -9.11
N SER A 221 -24.26 18.94 -8.96
CA SER A 221 -24.59 17.66 -9.58
C SER A 221 -25.08 17.78 -11.05
N MET A 222 -24.39 18.58 -11.87
CA MET A 222 -24.68 18.70 -13.30
C MET A 222 -24.59 17.29 -13.95
N PRO A 223 -25.60 16.81 -14.72
CA PRO A 223 -25.71 15.40 -15.09
C PRO A 223 -24.47 14.80 -15.76
N GLN A 224 -23.82 15.57 -16.64
CA GLN A 224 -22.58 15.18 -17.33
C GLN A 224 -21.42 14.84 -16.37
N HIS A 225 -21.33 15.47 -15.20
CA HIS A 225 -20.33 15.09 -14.19
C HIS A 225 -20.71 13.82 -13.43
N LEU A 226 -22.01 13.57 -13.20
CA LEU A 226 -22.46 12.36 -12.48
C LEU A 226 -22.10 11.08 -13.25
N GLU A 227 -22.27 11.08 -14.57
CA GLU A 227 -21.87 9.97 -15.43
C GLU A 227 -20.36 9.72 -15.38
N ILE A 228 -19.55 10.79 -15.39
CA ILE A 228 -18.09 10.68 -15.29
C ILE A 228 -17.67 10.20 -13.89
N HIS A 229 -18.34 10.60 -12.80
CA HIS A 229 -18.10 10.06 -11.46
C HIS A 229 -18.41 8.56 -11.38
N TRP A 230 -19.57 8.11 -11.88
CA TRP A 230 -19.88 6.67 -11.89
C TRP A 230 -18.93 5.88 -12.78
N PHE A 231 -18.53 6.41 -13.95
CA PHE A 231 -17.52 5.81 -14.81
C PHE A 231 -16.14 5.75 -14.12
N SER A 232 -15.75 6.81 -13.39
CA SER A 232 -14.54 6.86 -12.56
C SER A 232 -14.53 5.78 -11.48
N ILE A 233 -15.64 5.64 -10.73
CA ILE A 233 -15.79 4.62 -9.69
C ILE A 233 -15.71 3.20 -10.27
N ILE A 234 -16.43 2.94 -11.37
CA ILE A 234 -16.41 1.63 -12.03
C ILE A 234 -14.99 1.32 -12.51
N ASN A 235 -14.32 2.27 -13.17
CA ASN A 235 -12.95 2.10 -13.65
C ASN A 235 -11.93 1.92 -12.51
N SER A 236 -12.02 2.71 -11.44
CA SER A 236 -11.17 2.58 -10.24
C SER A 236 -11.40 1.26 -9.52
N CYS A 237 -12.66 0.88 -9.27
CA CYS A 237 -13.03 -0.38 -8.62
C CYS A 237 -12.61 -1.59 -9.45
N VAL A 238 -12.84 -1.59 -10.77
CA VAL A 238 -12.37 -2.66 -11.67
C VAL A 238 -10.84 -2.72 -11.70
N THR A 239 -10.15 -1.58 -11.83
CA THR A 239 -8.68 -1.52 -11.80
C THR A 239 -8.14 -2.09 -10.49
N VAL A 240 -8.78 -1.78 -9.36
CA VAL A 240 -8.40 -2.28 -8.04
C VAL A 240 -8.72 -3.75 -7.85
N LEU A 241 -9.86 -4.25 -8.32
CA LEU A 241 -10.20 -5.68 -8.26
C LEU A 241 -9.26 -6.51 -9.14
N LEU A 242 -8.88 -6.01 -10.32
CA LEU A 242 -7.87 -6.63 -11.17
C LEU A 242 -6.48 -6.58 -10.53
N LEU A 243 -6.06 -5.43 -9.99
CA LEU A 243 -4.73 -5.27 -9.39
C LEU A 243 -4.58 -6.06 -8.08
N THR A 244 -5.58 -6.02 -7.20
CA THR A 244 -5.59 -6.83 -5.98
C THR A 244 -5.75 -8.32 -6.28
N GLY A 245 -6.56 -8.71 -7.28
CA GLY A 245 -6.63 -10.08 -7.78
C GLY A 245 -5.30 -10.58 -8.35
N PHE A 246 -4.58 -9.74 -9.10
CA PHE A 246 -3.26 -10.07 -9.66
C PHE A 246 -2.19 -10.17 -8.56
N LEU A 247 -2.12 -9.21 -7.64
CA LEU A 247 -1.19 -9.28 -6.50
C LEU A 247 -1.51 -10.47 -5.59
N ALA A 248 -2.79 -10.74 -5.30
CA ALA A 248 -3.21 -11.87 -4.48
C ALA A 248 -2.95 -13.22 -5.16
N THR A 249 -3.17 -13.34 -6.48
CA THR A 249 -2.84 -14.58 -7.21
C THR A 249 -1.33 -14.80 -7.33
N ILE A 250 -0.51 -13.75 -7.51
CA ILE A 250 0.95 -13.84 -7.40
C ILE A 250 1.35 -14.28 -6.00
N LEU A 251 0.90 -13.57 -4.96
CA LEU A 251 1.28 -13.83 -3.58
C LEU A 251 0.86 -15.23 -3.15
N MET A 252 -0.38 -15.66 -3.45
CA MET A 252 -0.86 -17.01 -3.16
C MET A 252 -0.17 -18.08 -4.00
N ARG A 253 0.19 -17.82 -5.27
CA ARG A 253 0.92 -18.78 -6.11
C ARG A 253 2.35 -18.97 -5.63
N VAL A 254 3.04 -17.89 -5.27
CA VAL A 254 4.40 -17.93 -4.73
C VAL A 254 4.40 -18.54 -3.32
N LEU A 255 3.55 -18.07 -2.40
CA LEU A 255 3.39 -18.69 -1.07
C LEU A 255 3.05 -20.18 -1.16
N LYS A 256 2.09 -20.58 -2.01
CA LYS A 256 1.74 -22.00 -2.19
C LYS A 256 2.89 -22.81 -2.76
N ASN A 257 3.62 -22.28 -3.75
CA ASN A 257 4.80 -22.92 -4.31
C ASN A 257 5.88 -23.12 -3.24
N ASP A 258 6.15 -22.08 -2.45
CA ASP A 258 7.20 -22.07 -1.44
C ASP A 258 6.81 -22.97 -0.25
N PHE A 259 5.54 -22.93 0.21
CA PHE A 259 5.04 -23.89 1.21
C PHE A 259 5.11 -25.34 0.70
N ILE A 260 4.75 -25.62 -0.55
CA ILE A 260 4.87 -26.97 -1.13
C ILE A 260 6.33 -27.42 -1.15
N LYS A 261 7.24 -26.57 -1.66
CA LYS A 261 8.69 -26.80 -1.69
C LYS A 261 9.19 -27.19 -0.30
N TYR A 262 9.02 -26.33 0.69
CA TYR A 262 9.53 -26.58 2.05
C TYR A 262 8.83 -27.76 2.75
N SER A 263 7.55 -28.02 2.47
CA SER A 263 6.83 -29.17 3.04
C SER A 263 7.32 -30.53 2.55
N HIS A 264 7.93 -30.60 1.35
CA HIS A 264 8.57 -31.81 0.84
C HIS A 264 10.06 -31.90 1.22
N GLU A 265 10.71 -30.77 1.48
CA GLU A 265 12.10 -30.73 1.95
C GLU A 265 12.22 -31.14 3.43
N ASP A 266 11.24 -30.81 4.28
CA ASP A 266 11.19 -31.19 5.71
C ASP A 266 11.14 -32.72 5.95
N GLU A 267 10.77 -33.56 4.95
CA GLU A 267 10.88 -35.03 5.05
C GLU A 267 12.30 -35.58 4.73
N SER A 268 13.26 -34.72 4.38
CA SER A 268 14.52 -35.13 3.73
C SER A 268 15.82 -34.76 4.46
N LEU A 269 15.86 -35.01 5.78
CA LEU A 269 17.05 -35.07 6.66
C LEU A 269 17.87 -33.77 6.77
N GLU A 270 17.56 -32.96 7.81
CA GLU A 270 18.43 -32.21 8.76
C GLU A 270 19.68 -31.40 8.31
N ASP A 271 20.24 -31.59 7.12
CA ASP A 271 21.53 -31.06 6.65
C ASP A 271 21.41 -30.06 5.47
N GLN A 272 20.20 -29.57 5.14
CA GLN A 272 20.03 -28.49 4.15
C GLN A 272 19.78 -27.14 4.84
N GLU A 273 20.58 -26.14 4.45
CA GLU A 273 20.48 -24.76 4.90
C GLU A 273 19.07 -24.22 4.60
N GLU A 274 18.32 -23.81 5.62
CA GLU A 274 17.05 -23.10 5.43
C GLU A 274 17.32 -21.85 4.57
N THR A 275 16.50 -21.57 3.56
CA THR A 275 16.72 -20.44 2.63
C THR A 275 15.50 -19.53 2.55
N GLY A 276 15.74 -18.25 2.26
CA GLY A 276 14.69 -17.24 2.21
C GLY A 276 14.06 -16.97 3.57
N TRP A 277 12.75 -16.71 3.60
CA TRP A 277 12.08 -16.20 4.79
C TRP A 277 12.09 -17.17 5.99
N LYS A 278 12.13 -18.50 5.79
CA LYS A 278 12.26 -19.49 6.89
C LYS A 278 13.56 -19.28 7.69
N TYR A 279 14.66 -18.95 7.02
CA TYR A 279 16.01 -18.81 7.60
C TYR A 279 16.12 -17.66 8.62
N ILE A 280 15.41 -16.55 8.38
CA ILE A 280 15.50 -15.31 9.16
C ILE A 280 14.55 -15.25 10.37
N HIS A 281 13.91 -16.38 10.73
CA HIS A 281 12.97 -16.46 11.86
C HIS A 281 13.52 -15.91 13.19
N GLY A 282 14.84 -15.97 13.40
CA GLY A 282 15.54 -15.42 14.57
C GLY A 282 15.73 -13.90 14.57
N ASP A 283 15.64 -13.20 13.44
CA ASP A 283 15.93 -11.75 13.37
C ASP A 283 14.70 -10.90 13.00
N VAL A 284 13.67 -11.48 12.38
CA VAL A 284 12.47 -10.77 11.89
C VAL A 284 11.68 -10.01 12.97
N PHE A 285 11.61 -10.55 14.20
CA PHE A 285 10.89 -9.91 15.31
C PHE A 285 11.76 -8.99 16.17
N ARG A 286 13.01 -8.72 15.74
CA ARG A 286 13.90 -7.76 16.40
C ARG A 286 13.31 -6.35 16.31
N PHE A 287 13.22 -5.67 17.46
CA PHE A 287 12.56 -4.35 17.54
C PHE A 287 13.31 -3.27 16.73
N PRO A 288 12.58 -2.32 16.11
CA PRO A 288 13.17 -1.32 15.25
C PRO A 288 14.05 -0.31 16.01
N GLN A 289 15.03 0.25 15.30
CA GLN A 289 15.74 1.44 15.75
C GLN A 289 14.75 2.58 16.04
N GLN A 290 15.03 3.39 17.07
CA GLN A 290 14.17 4.48 17.54
C GLN A 290 12.72 4.05 17.90
N LYS A 291 12.60 3.00 18.75
CA LYS A 291 11.34 2.47 19.33
C LYS A 291 10.24 3.52 19.61
N SER A 292 10.59 4.70 20.14
CA SER A 292 9.62 5.76 20.46
C SER A 292 9.09 6.55 19.26
N LEU A 293 9.92 6.84 18.26
CA LEU A 293 9.44 7.52 17.04
C LEU A 293 8.51 6.59 16.26
N PHE A 294 8.86 5.31 16.18
CA PHE A 294 8.04 4.30 15.53
C PHE A 294 6.66 4.15 16.21
N ALA A 295 6.63 4.04 17.54
CA ALA A 295 5.38 3.94 18.28
C ALA A 295 4.53 5.23 18.23
N ALA A 296 5.16 6.41 18.20
CA ALA A 296 4.46 7.68 18.01
C ALA A 296 3.82 7.79 16.61
N ILE A 297 4.53 7.42 15.53
CA ILE A 297 3.99 7.39 14.16
C ILE A 297 2.77 6.47 14.08
N VAL A 298 2.88 5.25 14.62
CA VAL A 298 1.76 4.29 14.68
C VAL A 298 0.59 4.83 15.52
N GLY A 299 0.87 5.60 16.59
CA GLY A 299 -0.14 6.28 17.40
C GLY A 299 -0.92 7.32 16.61
N SER A 300 -0.24 8.38 16.16
CA SER A 300 -0.84 9.48 15.40
C SER A 300 -1.51 8.99 14.10
N GLY A 301 -0.93 7.99 13.43
CA GLY A 301 -1.56 7.37 12.25
C GLY A 301 -2.86 6.62 12.56
N THR A 302 -2.98 5.93 13.71
CA THR A 302 -4.28 5.37 14.14
C THR A 302 -5.30 6.44 14.56
N GLN A 303 -4.85 7.59 15.10
CA GLN A 303 -5.72 8.73 15.38
C GLN A 303 -6.32 9.29 14.10
N LEU A 304 -5.49 9.55 13.09
CA LEU A 304 -5.92 10.10 11.79
C LEU A 304 -6.82 9.12 11.02
N LEU A 305 -6.55 7.81 11.10
CA LEU A 305 -7.43 6.78 10.55
C LEU A 305 -8.81 6.79 11.22
N ALA A 306 -8.86 6.90 12.55
CA ALA A 306 -10.12 6.99 13.30
C ALA A 306 -10.88 8.29 12.99
N LEU A 307 -10.18 9.44 12.96
CA LEU A 307 -10.73 10.74 12.57
C LEU A 307 -11.43 10.66 11.20
N ALA A 308 -10.74 10.13 10.19
CA ALA A 308 -11.28 10.00 8.84
C ALA A 308 -12.53 9.12 8.81
N ILE A 309 -12.52 7.96 9.48
CA ILE A 309 -13.67 7.06 9.56
C ILE A 309 -14.86 7.74 10.24
N PHE A 310 -14.66 8.44 11.37
CA PHE A 310 -15.75 9.16 12.04
C PHE A 310 -16.32 10.31 11.21
N ILE A 311 -15.47 11.07 10.51
CA ILE A 311 -15.92 12.12 9.57
C ILE A 311 -16.75 11.51 8.45
N PHE A 312 -16.34 10.41 7.83
CA PHE A 312 -17.13 9.76 6.78
C PHE A 312 -18.47 9.20 7.29
N LEU A 313 -18.51 8.63 8.50
CA LEU A 313 -19.76 8.16 9.10
C LEU A 313 -20.75 9.32 9.32
N LEU A 314 -20.30 10.46 9.83
CA LEU A 314 -21.14 11.65 10.00
C LEU A 314 -21.56 12.27 8.66
N ALA A 315 -20.72 12.20 7.63
CA ALA A 315 -21.06 12.63 6.28
C ALA A 315 -22.17 11.77 5.66
N ILE A 316 -22.14 10.45 5.87
CA ILE A 316 -23.17 9.50 5.41
C ILE A 316 -24.49 9.66 6.18
N VAL A 317 -24.43 10.03 7.46
CA VAL A 317 -25.61 10.41 8.27
C VAL A 317 -26.20 11.76 7.83
N GLY A 318 -25.50 12.54 7.01
CA GLY A 318 -25.96 13.84 6.51
C GLY A 318 -25.71 15.01 7.46
N VAL A 319 -24.80 14.88 8.44
CA VAL A 319 -24.47 16.01 9.36
C VAL A 319 -23.82 17.17 8.60
N PHE A 320 -23.05 16.85 7.56
CA PHE A 320 -22.37 17.82 6.69
C PHE A 320 -23.18 18.13 5.43
N TYR A 321 -24.41 18.64 5.58
CA TYR A 321 -25.03 19.36 4.46
C TYR A 321 -24.14 20.56 4.07
N PRO A 322 -23.98 20.90 2.77
CA PRO A 322 -23.01 21.91 2.28
C PRO A 322 -23.19 23.35 2.77
N TYR A 323 -24.18 23.54 3.64
CA TYR A 323 -24.82 24.79 4.01
C TYR A 323 -24.84 24.97 5.54
N ASN A 324 -24.64 23.89 6.30
CA ASN A 324 -24.54 23.92 7.76
C ASN A 324 -23.15 24.54 8.11
N ARG A 325 -23.08 25.88 8.10
CA ARG A 325 -21.81 26.61 7.94
C ARG A 325 -20.79 26.22 9.01
N GLY A 326 -19.58 25.90 8.55
CA GLY A 326 -18.49 25.50 9.44
C GLY A 326 -18.65 24.14 10.15
N ALA A 327 -19.75 23.39 9.96
CA ALA A 327 -20.00 22.13 10.67
C ALA A 327 -18.91 21.07 10.44
N LEU A 328 -18.30 21.05 9.25
CA LEU A 328 -17.15 20.20 8.95
C LEU A 328 -15.93 20.57 9.81
N PHE A 329 -15.63 21.87 9.95
CA PHE A 329 -14.50 22.34 10.75
C PHE A 329 -14.71 22.15 12.25
N THR A 330 -15.93 22.39 12.78
CA THR A 330 -16.22 22.11 14.20
C THR A 330 -16.13 20.61 14.50
N ALA A 331 -16.71 19.75 13.66
CA ALA A 331 -16.61 18.31 13.82
C ALA A 331 -15.16 17.81 13.72
N LEU A 332 -14.36 18.35 12.79
CA LEU A 332 -12.94 18.02 12.67
C LEU A 332 -12.18 18.34 13.97
N VAL A 333 -12.37 19.53 14.54
CA VAL A 333 -11.74 19.93 15.83
C VAL A 333 -12.20 19.02 16.98
N VAL A 334 -13.52 18.79 17.12
CA VAL A 334 -14.09 17.97 18.21
C VAL A 334 -13.65 16.51 18.11
N ILE A 335 -13.73 15.89 16.94
CA ILE A 335 -13.36 14.49 16.73
C ILE A 335 -11.85 14.31 16.82
N TYR A 336 -11.05 15.29 16.40
CA TYR A 336 -9.60 15.26 16.62
C TYR A 336 -9.24 15.26 18.11
N ALA A 337 -9.90 16.11 18.91
CA ALA A 337 -9.72 16.17 20.35
C ALA A 337 -10.12 14.85 21.03
N LEU A 338 -11.24 14.23 20.63
CA LEU A 338 -11.73 12.97 21.21
C LEU A 338 -10.91 11.74 20.78
N THR A 339 -10.45 11.68 19.53
CA THR A 339 -9.62 10.56 19.03
C THR A 339 -8.20 10.56 19.62
N SER A 340 -7.75 11.64 20.26
CA SER A 340 -6.44 11.73 20.92
C SER A 340 -6.20 10.62 21.97
N GLY A 341 -7.25 10.18 22.67
CA GLY A 341 -7.16 9.05 23.61
C GLY A 341 -6.82 7.72 22.92
N ILE A 342 -7.25 7.53 21.67
CA ILE A 342 -6.86 6.37 20.85
C ILE A 342 -5.37 6.46 20.50
N ALA A 343 -4.88 7.66 20.16
CA ALA A 343 -3.46 7.91 19.87
C ALA A 343 -2.58 7.56 21.09
N GLY A 344 -2.96 8.06 22.27
CA GLY A 344 -2.23 7.81 23.52
C GLY A 344 -2.20 6.34 23.91
N TYR A 345 -3.35 5.65 23.80
CA TYR A 345 -3.46 4.22 24.06
C TYR A 345 -2.60 3.38 23.13
N THR A 346 -2.73 3.59 21.82
CA THR A 346 -2.02 2.80 20.80
C THR A 346 -0.52 3.06 20.81
N ALA A 347 -0.09 4.32 20.94
CA ALA A 347 1.33 4.67 21.05
C ALA A 347 1.95 4.09 22.33
N THR A 348 1.28 4.21 23.48
CA THR A 348 1.86 3.79 24.77
C THR A 348 1.88 2.26 24.92
N SER A 349 0.78 1.57 24.59
CA SER A 349 0.75 0.11 24.61
C SER A 349 1.75 -0.48 23.60
N PHE A 350 1.91 0.13 22.41
CA PHE A 350 2.89 -0.36 21.44
C PHE A 350 4.34 -0.05 21.83
N TYR A 351 4.61 1.12 22.42
CA TYR A 351 5.95 1.44 22.94
C TYR A 351 6.38 0.50 24.08
N LEU A 352 5.45 0.12 24.96
CA LEU A 352 5.71 -0.86 26.03
C LEU A 352 5.87 -2.29 25.49
N GLN A 353 5.11 -2.68 24.47
CA GLN A 353 5.35 -3.93 23.73
C GLN A 353 6.77 -3.99 23.13
N LEU A 354 7.33 -2.86 22.71
CA LEU A 354 8.72 -2.75 22.26
C LEU A 354 9.73 -2.62 23.42
N GLU A 355 9.39 -2.95 24.67
CA GLU A 355 10.23 -2.76 25.87
C GLU A 355 10.68 -1.30 26.12
N GLY A 356 9.82 -0.33 25.78
CA GLY A 356 10.09 1.08 25.96
C GLY A 356 9.82 1.56 27.39
N THR A 357 10.85 2.01 28.12
CA THR A 357 10.72 2.48 29.52
C THR A 357 10.11 3.88 29.63
N ASN A 358 10.55 4.82 28.80
CA ASN A 358 10.24 6.26 28.92
C ASN A 358 8.90 6.65 28.26
N TRP A 359 7.81 6.01 28.70
CA TRP A 359 6.47 6.13 28.10
C TRP A 359 5.95 7.58 28.03
N VAL A 360 6.27 8.43 29.02
CA VAL A 360 5.88 9.86 29.01
C VAL A 360 6.51 10.62 27.84
N ARG A 361 7.79 10.37 27.54
CA ARG A 361 8.48 10.98 26.39
C ARG A 361 7.89 10.50 25.07
N ASN A 362 7.50 9.22 24.99
CA ASN A 362 6.79 8.67 23.83
C ASN A 362 5.42 9.34 23.63
N LEU A 363 4.69 9.59 24.71
CA LEU A 363 3.38 10.24 24.67
C LEU A 363 3.47 11.70 24.21
N ILE A 364 4.41 12.48 24.77
CA ILE A 364 4.67 13.87 24.34
C ILE A 364 5.04 13.90 22.86
N LEU A 365 5.91 13.00 22.41
CA LEU A 365 6.27 12.87 20.99
C LEU A 365 5.03 12.56 20.12
N THR A 366 4.13 11.70 20.57
CA THR A 366 2.89 11.35 19.85
C THR A 366 1.96 12.55 19.67
N GLY A 367 1.81 13.39 20.71
CA GLY A 367 1.03 14.63 20.62
C GLY A 367 1.69 15.66 19.70
N CYS A 368 3.00 15.87 19.82
CA CYS A 368 3.74 16.85 19.02
C CYS A 368 3.93 16.42 17.55
N LEU A 369 3.90 15.12 17.22
CA LEU A 369 4.25 14.62 15.88
C LEU A 369 3.37 15.19 14.77
N PHE A 370 2.05 15.27 14.99
CA PHE A 370 1.12 15.89 14.02
C PHE A 370 0.78 17.34 14.38
N CYS A 371 0.54 17.66 15.66
CA CYS A 371 0.21 19.02 16.08
C CYS A 371 1.34 20.02 15.83
N GLY A 372 2.61 19.62 15.96
CA GLY A 372 3.77 20.50 15.80
C GLY A 372 3.91 21.06 14.38
N PRO A 373 4.04 20.21 13.34
CA PRO A 373 4.06 20.66 11.95
C PRO A 373 2.82 21.47 11.57
N LEU A 374 1.63 21.02 11.99
CA LEU A 374 0.37 21.73 11.72
C LEU A 374 0.36 23.13 12.35
N PHE A 375 0.82 23.27 13.61
CA PHE A 375 0.93 24.56 14.29
C PHE A 375 1.95 25.48 13.63
N LEU A 376 3.11 24.96 13.21
CA LEU A 376 4.12 25.75 12.49
C LEU A 376 3.59 26.25 11.14
N THR A 377 2.91 25.40 10.36
CA THR A 377 2.25 25.82 9.12
C THR A 377 1.14 26.83 9.41
N PHE A 378 0.31 26.62 10.44
CA PHE A 378 -0.72 27.59 10.84
C PHE A 378 -0.12 28.95 11.19
N CYS A 379 0.94 29.01 12.01
CA CYS A 379 1.61 30.27 12.35
C CYS A 379 2.15 30.99 11.09
N PHE A 380 2.74 30.26 10.15
CA PHE A 380 3.20 30.82 8.88
C PHE A 380 2.03 31.38 8.04
N LEU A 381 0.99 30.57 7.79
CA LEU A 381 -0.16 30.98 6.97
C LEU A 381 -0.95 32.13 7.60
N ASN A 382 -1.14 32.11 8.92
CA ASN A 382 -1.82 33.20 9.64
C ASN A 382 -0.99 34.50 9.60
N THR A 383 0.35 34.41 9.61
CA THR A 383 1.22 35.59 9.42
C THR A 383 1.07 36.17 8.01
N VAL A 384 1.01 35.32 6.98
CA VAL A 384 0.74 35.76 5.59
C VAL A 384 -0.66 36.38 5.48
N ALA A 385 -1.69 35.78 6.09
CA ALA A 385 -3.05 36.32 6.06
C ALA A 385 -3.16 37.70 6.75
N ILE A 386 -2.48 37.89 7.88
CA ILE A 386 -2.38 39.20 8.54
C ILE A 386 -1.66 40.22 7.67
N ALA A 387 -0.55 39.84 7.02
CA ALA A 387 0.20 40.74 6.13
C ALA A 387 -0.62 41.20 4.91
N TYR A 388 -1.56 40.38 4.43
CA TYR A 388 -2.51 40.73 3.37
C TYR A 388 -3.83 41.31 3.89
N SER A 389 -4.07 41.35 5.21
CA SER A 389 -5.35 41.75 5.85
C SER A 389 -6.57 40.94 5.38
N ALA A 390 -6.39 39.64 5.09
CA ALA A 390 -7.43 38.75 4.59
C ALA A 390 -8.35 38.20 5.71
N THR A 391 -9.61 37.88 5.40
CA THR A 391 -10.58 37.29 6.36
C THR A 391 -10.19 35.90 6.82
N ALA A 392 -9.34 35.21 6.04
CA ALA A 392 -8.68 33.97 6.40
C ALA A 392 -7.70 34.08 7.58
N ALA A 393 -7.36 35.30 8.03
CA ALA A 393 -6.65 35.51 9.29
C ALA A 393 -7.58 35.20 10.49
N LEU A 394 -7.15 34.30 11.37
CA LEU A 394 -7.92 34.01 12.58
C LEU A 394 -7.68 35.09 13.65
N PRO A 395 -8.74 35.63 14.28
CA PRO A 395 -8.58 36.62 15.33
C PRO A 395 -8.00 35.97 16.59
N PHE A 396 -7.26 36.76 17.37
CA PHE A 396 -6.52 36.30 18.55
C PHE A 396 -7.38 35.52 19.56
N GLY A 397 -8.64 35.92 19.76
CA GLY A 397 -9.58 35.19 20.62
C GLY A 397 -9.84 33.75 20.17
N THR A 398 -10.00 33.51 18.86
CA THR A 398 -10.19 32.16 18.30
C THR A 398 -8.94 31.32 18.42
N ILE A 399 -7.75 31.92 18.27
CA ILE A 399 -6.46 31.24 18.50
C ILE A 399 -6.36 30.77 19.97
N ILE A 400 -6.74 31.62 20.93
CA ILE A 400 -6.82 31.23 22.34
C ILE A 400 -7.83 30.08 22.55
N VAL A 401 -9.03 30.15 21.96
CA VAL A 401 -10.04 29.08 22.08
C VAL A 401 -9.52 27.74 21.55
N ILE A 402 -8.81 27.71 20.41
CA ILE A 402 -8.19 26.49 19.86
C ILE A 402 -7.11 25.94 20.80
N ILE A 403 -6.26 26.82 21.36
CA ILE A 403 -5.23 26.43 22.34
C ILE A 403 -5.85 25.88 23.62
N LEU A 404 -6.95 26.48 24.11
CA LEU A 404 -7.69 26.00 25.28
C LEU A 404 -8.36 24.65 25.03
N ILE A 405 -8.98 24.42 23.86
CA ILE A 405 -9.52 23.10 23.49
C ILE A 405 -8.40 22.05 23.47
N TRP A 406 -7.23 22.39 22.91
CA TRP A 406 -6.09 21.48 22.88
C TRP A 406 -5.53 21.19 24.29
N ALA A 407 -5.43 22.21 25.14
CA ALA A 407 -4.86 22.09 26.49
C ALA A 407 -5.80 21.44 27.50
N LEU A 408 -7.12 21.65 27.40
CA LEU A 408 -8.14 21.18 28.35
C LEU A 408 -8.83 19.89 27.91
N VAL A 409 -8.87 19.58 26.62
CA VAL A 409 -9.49 18.35 26.09
C VAL A 409 -8.45 17.42 25.48
N THR A 410 -7.75 17.83 24.42
CA THR A 410 -6.87 16.96 23.64
C THR A 410 -5.70 16.40 24.48
N SER A 411 -5.02 17.25 25.26
CA SER A 411 -3.89 16.83 26.08
C SER A 411 -4.29 15.90 27.25
N PRO A 412 -5.34 16.20 28.05
CA PRO A 412 -5.84 15.26 29.07
C PRO A 412 -6.34 13.93 28.50
N LEU A 413 -7.08 13.92 27.38
CA LEU A 413 -7.52 12.67 26.75
C LEU A 413 -6.36 11.84 26.22
N LEU A 414 -5.34 12.47 25.63
CA LEU A 414 -4.08 11.82 25.23
C LEU A 414 -3.39 11.16 26.44
N VAL A 415 -3.31 11.85 27.59
CA VAL A 415 -2.73 11.32 28.84
C VAL A 415 -3.55 10.17 29.43
N LEU A 416 -4.89 10.29 29.49
CA LEU A 416 -5.77 9.20 29.95
C LEU A 416 -5.65 7.97 29.03
N GLY A 417 -5.58 8.17 27.72
CA GLY A 417 -5.27 7.13 26.74
C GLY A 417 -3.92 6.47 27.01
N GLY A 418 -2.88 7.27 27.25
CA GLY A 418 -1.55 6.77 27.61
C GLY A 418 -1.53 5.92 28.89
N ILE A 419 -2.22 6.36 29.94
CA ILE A 419 -2.35 5.61 31.20
C ILE A 419 -3.13 4.30 30.99
N ALA A 420 -4.20 4.31 30.19
CA ALA A 420 -4.93 3.10 29.81
C ALA A 420 -4.04 2.14 28.98
N GLY A 421 -3.21 2.68 28.07
CA GLY A 421 -2.25 1.91 27.29
C GLY A 421 -1.14 1.29 28.16
N LYS A 422 -0.70 2.01 29.20
CA LYS A 422 0.28 1.54 30.19
C LYS A 422 -0.28 0.42 31.08
N ASN A 423 -1.53 0.53 31.50
CA ASN A 423 -2.18 -0.47 32.35
C ASN A 423 -2.72 -1.68 31.57
N SER A 424 -2.47 -1.73 30.26
CA SER A 424 -2.80 -2.85 29.39
C SER A 424 -1.63 -3.85 29.37
N ASN A 425 -1.79 -5.00 30.04
CA ASN A 425 -0.80 -6.09 30.06
C ASN A 425 -0.57 -6.65 28.64
N THR A 426 0.35 -6.03 27.91
CA THR A 426 0.66 -6.31 26.51
C THR A 426 2.14 -6.61 26.35
N GLU A 427 2.53 -7.84 26.69
CA GLU A 427 3.79 -8.42 26.23
C GLU A 427 3.72 -8.62 24.71
N PHE A 428 4.81 -8.35 23.98
CA PHE A 428 4.84 -8.55 22.53
C PHE A 428 4.96 -10.05 22.21
N GLN A 429 3.83 -10.67 21.85
CA GLN A 429 3.78 -12.06 21.41
C GLN A 429 4.48 -12.24 20.04
N ALA A 430 5.80 -12.42 20.08
CA ALA A 430 6.60 -12.90 18.95
C ALA A 430 6.38 -14.41 18.76
N PRO A 431 6.07 -14.90 17.54
CA PRO A 431 6.00 -16.33 17.24
C PRO A 431 7.34 -17.07 17.41
N CYS A 432 8.46 -16.38 17.22
CA CYS A 432 9.81 -16.92 17.28
C CYS A 432 10.68 -16.11 18.25
N ARG A 433 11.61 -16.78 18.96
CA ARG A 433 12.58 -16.11 19.83
C ARG A 433 13.71 -15.51 19.00
N THR A 434 14.18 -14.31 19.38
CA THR A 434 15.22 -13.61 18.63
C THR A 434 16.64 -14.07 18.94
N THR A 435 17.52 -13.98 17.94
CA THR A 435 18.97 -14.26 18.04
C THR A 435 19.73 -13.11 18.69
N LYS A 436 20.87 -13.41 19.36
CA LYS A 436 21.67 -12.40 20.09
C LYS A 436 22.40 -11.42 19.16
N TYR A 437 22.85 -11.90 18.00
CA TYR A 437 23.54 -11.11 16.98
C TYR A 437 22.70 -11.17 15.70
N PRO A 438 22.46 -10.03 15.02
CA PRO A 438 21.76 -10.02 13.74
C PRO A 438 22.63 -10.64 12.65
N ARG A 439 22.00 -11.28 11.68
CA ARG A 439 22.65 -11.71 10.44
C ARG A 439 23.00 -10.51 9.54
N GLU A 440 24.04 -10.68 8.73
CA GLU A 440 24.40 -9.72 7.68
C GLU A 440 23.36 -9.76 6.55
N ILE A 441 22.94 -8.59 6.07
CA ILE A 441 21.92 -8.48 5.01
C ILE A 441 22.63 -8.63 3.64
N PRO A 442 22.14 -9.50 2.73
CA PRO A 442 22.77 -9.68 1.42
C PRO A 442 22.71 -8.40 0.59
N GLN A 443 23.73 -8.16 -0.25
CA GLN A 443 23.79 -6.95 -1.09
C GLN A 443 22.66 -6.94 -2.13
N LEU A 444 21.69 -6.04 -1.92
CA LEU A 444 20.52 -5.88 -2.78
C LEU A 444 20.86 -5.12 -4.07
N PRO A 445 20.35 -5.55 -5.24
CA PRO A 445 20.36 -4.73 -6.45
C PRO A 445 19.65 -3.39 -6.23
N TRP A 446 20.09 -2.33 -6.92
CA TRP A 446 19.61 -0.96 -6.72
C TRP A 446 18.07 -0.83 -6.71
N TYR A 447 17.37 -1.56 -7.58
CA TYR A 447 15.91 -1.53 -7.71
C TYR A 447 15.16 -2.22 -6.54
N ARG A 448 15.87 -2.92 -5.65
CA ARG A 448 15.34 -3.47 -4.39
C ARG A 448 15.72 -2.64 -3.16
N SER A 449 16.41 -1.51 -3.34
CA SER A 449 16.65 -0.56 -2.26
C SER A 449 15.37 0.20 -1.87
N ASN A 450 15.40 0.86 -0.72
CA ASN A 450 14.21 1.47 -0.09
C ASN A 450 13.49 2.47 -1.01
N ILE A 451 14.22 3.32 -1.74
CA ILE A 451 13.63 4.44 -2.49
C ILE A 451 12.83 3.94 -3.72
N PRO A 452 13.37 3.08 -4.62
CA PRO A 452 12.57 2.47 -5.68
C PRO A 452 11.39 1.62 -5.16
N GLN A 453 11.55 0.92 -4.03
CA GLN A 453 10.45 0.19 -3.41
C GLN A 453 9.33 1.12 -2.91
N MET A 454 9.67 2.24 -2.28
CA MET A 454 8.70 3.28 -1.88
C MET A 454 8.01 3.91 -3.09
N ALA A 455 8.74 4.22 -4.17
CA ALA A 455 8.16 4.78 -5.39
C ALA A 455 7.14 3.82 -6.01
N MET A 456 7.50 2.53 -6.15
CA MET A 456 6.58 1.50 -6.62
C MET A 456 5.39 1.27 -5.67
N ALA A 457 5.61 1.37 -4.36
CA ALA A 457 4.57 1.18 -3.35
C ALA A 457 3.49 2.28 -3.40
N GLY A 458 3.90 3.54 -3.57
CA GLY A 458 2.99 4.70 -3.54
C GLY A 458 2.28 4.97 -4.86
N PHE A 459 2.87 4.57 -5.99
CA PHE A 459 2.29 4.78 -7.32
C PHE A 459 0.99 4.00 -7.53
N LEU A 460 0.91 2.74 -7.06
CA LEU A 460 -0.26 1.89 -7.30
C LEU A 460 -1.51 2.40 -6.54
N PRO A 461 -1.48 2.69 -5.22
CA PRO A 461 -2.61 3.31 -4.53
C PRO A 461 -2.93 4.71 -5.09
N PHE A 462 -1.93 5.48 -5.52
CA PHE A 462 -2.15 6.80 -6.16
C PHE A 462 -2.93 6.67 -7.48
N SER A 463 -2.57 5.74 -8.36
CA SER A 463 -3.26 5.53 -9.64
C SER A 463 -4.74 5.16 -9.49
N ALA A 464 -5.11 4.50 -8.38
CA ALA A 464 -6.50 4.15 -8.08
C ALA A 464 -7.37 5.34 -7.65
N ILE A 465 -6.76 6.41 -7.11
CA ILE A 465 -7.48 7.57 -6.55
C ILE A 465 -7.36 8.86 -7.38
N TYR A 466 -6.49 8.91 -8.40
CA TYR A 466 -6.11 10.19 -9.04
C TYR A 466 -7.29 10.97 -9.65
N ILE A 467 -8.31 10.27 -10.18
CA ILE A 467 -9.49 10.91 -10.79
C ILE A 467 -10.34 11.59 -9.70
N GLU A 468 -10.60 10.91 -8.59
CA GLU A 468 -11.35 11.50 -7.47
C GLU A 468 -10.55 12.60 -6.78
N LEU A 469 -9.21 12.48 -6.72
CA LEU A 469 -8.32 13.54 -6.23
C LEU A 469 -8.44 14.84 -7.03
N TYR A 470 -8.61 14.76 -8.36
CA TYR A 470 -8.92 15.92 -9.20
C TYR A 470 -10.23 16.59 -8.79
N TYR A 471 -11.29 15.82 -8.56
CA TYR A 471 -12.60 16.35 -8.16
C TYR A 471 -12.60 16.93 -6.74
N ILE A 472 -11.87 16.32 -5.81
CA ILE A 472 -11.64 16.87 -4.47
C ILE A 472 -10.93 18.22 -4.58
N PHE A 473 -9.87 18.33 -5.40
CA PHE A 473 -9.13 19.59 -5.55
C PHE A 473 -9.94 20.67 -6.27
N ALA A 474 -10.72 20.30 -7.28
CA ALA A 474 -11.66 21.20 -7.97
C ALA A 474 -12.83 21.68 -7.09
N SER A 475 -13.02 21.08 -5.92
CA SER A 475 -14.04 21.46 -4.94
C SER A 475 -13.48 22.20 -3.72
N ILE A 476 -12.29 21.83 -3.23
CA ILE A 476 -11.63 22.53 -2.11
C ILE A 476 -11.01 23.86 -2.59
N TRP A 477 -10.50 23.91 -3.83
CA TRP A 477 -9.84 25.07 -4.42
C TRP A 477 -10.59 25.59 -5.66
N GLY A 478 -11.91 25.44 -5.70
CA GLY A 478 -12.76 25.94 -6.77
C GLY A 478 -14.22 26.00 -6.36
N HIS A 479 -15.04 26.74 -7.10
CA HIS A 479 -16.43 27.04 -6.73
C HIS A 479 -17.43 25.90 -6.98
N LYS A 480 -16.97 24.64 -7.04
CA LYS A 480 -17.80 23.45 -7.23
C LYS A 480 -18.01 22.75 -5.89
N ILE A 481 -19.25 22.66 -5.43
CA ILE A 481 -19.57 21.93 -4.19
C ILE A 481 -19.51 20.41 -4.45
N TYR A 482 -18.63 19.64 -3.78
CA TYR A 482 -18.65 18.18 -3.87
C TYR A 482 -19.62 17.61 -2.83
N THR A 483 -20.83 17.25 -3.27
CA THR A 483 -21.93 16.82 -2.39
C THR A 483 -21.96 15.31 -2.12
N ILE A 484 -21.20 14.50 -2.86
CA ILE A 484 -21.39 13.04 -2.90
C ILE A 484 -20.42 12.29 -1.97
N TYR A 485 -20.48 12.61 -0.66
CA TYR A 485 -19.58 12.03 0.36
C TYR A 485 -19.54 10.49 0.39
N SER A 486 -20.64 9.82 -0.01
CA SER A 486 -20.72 8.36 -0.12
C SER A 486 -19.72 7.77 -1.12
N ILE A 487 -19.45 8.46 -2.24
CA ILE A 487 -18.43 8.05 -3.22
C ILE A 487 -17.05 8.12 -2.57
N LEU A 488 -16.75 9.25 -1.93
CA LEU A 488 -15.46 9.51 -1.30
C LEU A 488 -15.13 8.48 -0.20
N PHE A 489 -16.13 7.99 0.55
CA PHE A 489 -15.95 6.92 1.53
C PHE A 489 -15.62 5.56 0.88
N ILE A 490 -16.28 5.19 -0.22
CA ILE A 490 -15.98 3.95 -0.95
C ILE A 490 -14.54 3.98 -1.48
N VAL A 491 -14.14 5.12 -2.06
CA VAL A 491 -12.78 5.37 -2.57
C VAL A 491 -11.73 5.33 -1.46
N PHE A 492 -12.07 5.83 -0.26
CA PHE A 492 -11.22 5.75 0.93
C PHE A 492 -11.05 4.31 1.45
N ILE A 493 -12.10 3.49 1.46
CA ILE A 493 -12.00 2.06 1.77
C ILE A 493 -11.12 1.34 0.74
N ILE A 494 -11.32 1.61 -0.54
CA ILE A 494 -10.51 1.10 -1.65
C ILE A 494 -9.02 1.43 -1.45
N LEU A 495 -8.70 2.69 -1.13
CA LEU A 495 -7.33 3.15 -0.85
C LEU A 495 -6.68 2.37 0.30
N ILE A 496 -7.38 2.18 1.43
CA ILE A 496 -6.90 1.38 2.57
C ILE A 496 -6.58 -0.05 2.15
N ILE A 497 -7.47 -0.68 1.37
CA ILE A 497 -7.31 -2.07 0.90
C ILE A 497 -6.10 -2.21 -0.04
N VAL A 498 -5.96 -1.31 -1.03
CA VAL A 498 -4.82 -1.34 -1.97
C VAL A 498 -3.50 -1.11 -1.24
N THR A 499 -3.42 -0.10 -0.36
CA THR A 499 -2.23 0.16 0.46
C THR A 499 -1.85 -1.07 1.27
N ALA A 500 -2.81 -1.71 1.96
CA ALA A 500 -2.55 -2.92 2.74
C ALA A 500 -1.98 -4.07 1.88
N PHE A 501 -2.60 -4.38 0.73
CA PHE A 501 -2.13 -5.44 -0.16
C PHE A 501 -0.75 -5.16 -0.75
N VAL A 502 -0.49 -3.95 -1.23
CA VAL A 502 0.81 -3.56 -1.80
C VAL A 502 1.91 -3.65 -0.75
N THR A 503 1.68 -3.16 0.48
CA THR A 503 2.69 -3.26 1.55
C THR A 503 2.94 -4.70 2.00
N VAL A 504 1.90 -5.55 2.08
CA VAL A 504 2.07 -6.97 2.40
C VAL A 504 2.90 -7.67 1.32
N ALA A 505 2.59 -7.48 0.04
CA ALA A 505 3.33 -8.08 -1.07
C ALA A 505 4.81 -7.65 -1.08
N LEU A 506 5.10 -6.36 -0.87
CA LEU A 506 6.47 -5.85 -0.82
C LEU A 506 7.24 -6.34 0.42
N THR A 507 6.60 -6.42 1.59
CA THR A 507 7.25 -7.04 2.77
C THR A 507 7.51 -8.53 2.59
N TYR A 508 6.65 -9.27 1.85
CA TYR A 508 6.98 -10.65 1.48
C TYR A 508 8.22 -10.73 0.58
N PHE A 509 8.29 -9.90 -0.47
CA PHE A 509 9.45 -9.87 -1.36
C PHE A 509 10.74 -9.37 -0.70
N GLN A 510 10.65 -8.60 0.39
CA GLN A 510 11.82 -8.26 1.23
C GLN A 510 12.28 -9.50 2.03
N LEU A 511 11.38 -10.14 2.78
CA LEU A 511 11.68 -11.30 3.62
C LEU A 511 12.16 -12.52 2.82
N ALA A 512 11.66 -12.69 1.59
CA ALA A 512 12.09 -13.74 0.66
C ALA A 512 13.54 -13.57 0.15
N VAL A 513 14.18 -12.42 0.42
CA VAL A 513 15.58 -12.09 0.08
C VAL A 513 16.42 -11.98 1.36
N GLU A 514 15.96 -12.59 2.46
CA GLU A 514 16.67 -12.69 3.75
C GLU A 514 16.93 -11.33 4.44
N ASP A 515 16.21 -10.29 4.00
CA ASP A 515 16.22 -8.95 4.58
C ASP A 515 15.17 -8.85 5.70
N HIS A 516 15.64 -8.63 6.93
CA HIS A 516 14.81 -8.60 8.14
C HIS A 516 14.36 -7.19 8.57
N GLU A 517 14.76 -6.12 7.85
CA GLU A 517 14.45 -4.73 8.23
C GLU A 517 13.07 -4.23 7.74
N TRP A 518 12.05 -5.09 7.82
CA TRP A 518 10.72 -4.82 7.26
C TRP A 518 9.94 -3.74 8.03
N TRP A 519 10.26 -3.52 9.31
CA TRP A 519 9.54 -2.61 10.21
C TRP A 519 9.40 -1.19 9.64
N TRP A 520 10.53 -0.49 9.46
CA TRP A 520 10.52 0.87 8.91
C TRP A 520 10.06 0.90 7.45
N ARG A 521 10.46 -0.08 6.62
CA ARG A 521 10.06 -0.11 5.20
C ARG A 521 8.56 -0.27 5.01
N SER A 522 7.87 -1.06 5.84
CA SER A 522 6.40 -1.19 5.76
C SER A 522 5.66 0.13 6.02
N VAL A 523 6.13 0.94 6.97
CA VAL A 523 5.61 2.30 7.23
C VAL A 523 5.91 3.22 6.04
N LEU A 524 7.16 3.26 5.58
CA LEU A 524 7.59 4.16 4.50
C LEU A 524 6.90 3.82 3.16
N CYS A 525 6.77 2.54 2.82
CA CYS A 525 6.05 2.07 1.64
C CYS A 525 4.55 2.37 1.73
N GLY A 526 3.91 2.16 2.88
CA GLY A 526 2.49 2.51 3.04
C GLY A 526 2.23 4.02 2.95
N GLY A 527 3.07 4.82 3.61
CA GLY A 527 2.95 6.29 3.62
C GLY A 527 3.30 6.96 2.29
N SER A 528 4.14 6.33 1.46
CA SER A 528 4.67 6.90 0.21
C SER A 528 3.62 7.46 -0.75
N THR A 529 2.39 6.94 -0.74
CA THR A 529 1.23 7.49 -1.48
C THR A 529 1.03 8.99 -1.23
N GLY A 530 1.25 9.47 -0.01
CA GLY A 530 1.17 10.90 0.33
C GLY A 530 2.19 11.78 -0.41
N ILE A 531 3.32 11.21 -0.82
CA ILE A 531 4.34 11.90 -1.63
C ILE A 531 3.87 12.03 -3.08
N PHE A 532 3.20 11.00 -3.63
CA PHE A 532 2.58 11.08 -4.95
C PHE A 532 1.41 12.06 -5.00
N ILE A 533 0.60 12.13 -3.94
CA ILE A 533 -0.43 13.17 -3.77
C ILE A 533 0.23 14.56 -3.79
N PHE A 534 1.35 14.76 -3.08
CA PHE A 534 2.06 16.04 -3.08
C PHE A 534 2.64 16.43 -4.46
N PHE A 535 3.20 15.48 -5.21
CA PHE A 535 3.60 15.74 -6.61
C PHE A 535 2.40 16.07 -7.50
N TYR A 536 1.24 15.44 -7.26
CA TYR A 536 0.01 15.78 -7.95
C TYR A 536 -0.51 17.19 -7.58
N CYS A 537 -0.31 17.66 -6.34
CA CYS A 537 -0.58 19.07 -5.98
C CYS A 537 0.23 20.05 -6.84
N ILE A 538 1.53 19.76 -7.07
CA ILE A 538 2.39 20.59 -7.93
C ILE A 538 1.88 20.58 -9.39
N TYR A 539 1.54 19.41 -9.93
CA TYR A 539 0.95 19.29 -11.28
C TYR A 539 -0.38 20.06 -11.38
N TYR A 540 -1.27 19.89 -10.40
CA TYR A 540 -2.58 20.55 -10.39
C TYR A 540 -2.42 22.07 -10.37
N TYR A 541 -1.56 22.58 -9.48
CA TYR A 541 -1.31 24.01 -9.31
C TYR A 541 -0.85 24.69 -10.61
N HIS A 542 0.10 24.07 -11.33
CA HIS A 542 0.70 24.69 -12.53
C HIS A 542 0.03 24.32 -13.86
N ALA A 543 -0.72 23.22 -13.94
CA ALA A 543 -1.25 22.70 -15.22
C ALA A 543 -2.76 22.47 -15.25
N ARG A 544 -3.50 22.76 -14.15
CA ARG A 544 -4.96 22.57 -14.07
C ARG A 544 -5.73 23.70 -13.38
N SER A 545 -5.10 24.53 -12.57
CA SER A 545 -5.74 25.68 -11.92
C SER A 545 -5.12 27.00 -12.35
N ASP A 546 -5.95 28.01 -12.55
CA ASP A 546 -5.51 29.39 -12.82
C ASP A 546 -5.12 30.17 -11.52
N MET A 547 -4.84 29.44 -10.43
CA MET A 547 -4.41 30.01 -9.15
C MET A 547 -3.07 30.72 -9.29
N SER A 548 -2.95 31.91 -8.71
CA SER A 548 -1.76 32.75 -8.84
C SER A 548 -1.49 33.61 -7.60
N GLY A 549 -0.32 34.22 -7.50
CA GLY A 549 0.03 35.11 -6.39
C GLY A 549 0.48 34.41 -5.11
N PHE A 550 1.26 35.12 -4.29
CA PHE A 550 2.00 34.55 -3.17
C PHE A 550 1.10 34.03 -2.03
N MET A 551 0.00 34.72 -1.71
CA MET A 551 -0.93 34.28 -0.67
C MET A 551 -1.60 32.96 -1.05
N GLN A 552 -2.20 32.86 -2.25
CA GLN A 552 -2.84 31.63 -2.73
C GLN A 552 -1.85 30.47 -2.83
N THR A 553 -0.64 30.73 -3.37
CA THR A 553 0.46 29.74 -3.41
C THR A 553 0.76 29.19 -2.01
N SER A 554 0.95 30.08 -1.04
CA SER A 554 1.28 29.72 0.35
C SER A 554 0.19 28.89 0.99
N PHE A 555 -1.07 29.33 0.89
CA PHE A 555 -2.24 28.64 1.45
C PHE A 555 -2.43 27.25 0.84
N PHE A 556 -2.38 27.14 -0.49
CA PHE A 556 -2.51 25.87 -1.21
C PHE A 556 -1.44 24.86 -0.76
N PHE A 557 -0.16 25.21 -0.88
CA PHE A 557 0.93 24.28 -0.55
C PHE A 557 1.06 24.03 0.95
N GLY A 558 0.78 25.01 1.81
CA GLY A 558 0.82 24.85 3.27
C GLY A 558 -0.21 23.82 3.76
N TYR A 559 -1.48 24.02 3.42
CA TYR A 559 -2.53 23.07 3.79
C TYR A 559 -2.37 21.71 3.10
N MET A 560 -1.99 21.67 1.81
CA MET A 560 -1.75 20.39 1.14
C MET A 560 -0.53 19.63 1.68
N THR A 561 0.51 20.31 2.17
CA THR A 561 1.62 19.64 2.89
C THR A 561 1.12 18.96 4.16
N CYS A 562 0.28 19.64 4.95
CA CYS A 562 -0.32 19.06 6.15
C CYS A 562 -1.22 17.85 5.84
N VAL A 563 -2.04 17.94 4.78
CA VAL A 563 -2.90 16.83 4.32
C VAL A 563 -2.05 15.64 3.84
N CYS A 564 -1.04 15.87 3.00
CA CYS A 564 -0.13 14.83 2.50
C CYS A 564 0.63 14.14 3.64
N TYR A 565 1.08 14.90 4.64
CA TYR A 565 1.71 14.37 5.85
C TYR A 565 0.75 13.53 6.70
N GLY A 566 -0.51 13.97 6.84
CA GLY A 566 -1.57 13.20 7.48
C GLY A 566 -1.83 11.86 6.77
N PHE A 567 -1.95 11.87 5.44
CA PHE A 567 -2.06 10.66 4.62
C PHE A 567 -0.83 9.76 4.78
N PHE A 568 0.39 10.31 4.84
CA PHE A 568 1.61 9.54 5.04
C PHE A 568 1.61 8.77 6.39
N LEU A 569 1.27 9.43 7.50
CA LEU A 569 1.18 8.80 8.82
C LEU A 569 0.07 7.74 8.88
N MET A 570 -1.10 8.05 8.32
CA MET A 570 -2.27 7.17 8.29
C MET A 570 -2.01 5.91 7.45
N LEU A 571 -1.62 6.07 6.18
CA LEU A 571 -1.39 4.96 5.25
C LEU A 571 -0.14 4.14 5.60
N GLY A 572 0.91 4.78 6.15
CA GLY A 572 2.06 4.08 6.72
C GLY A 572 1.68 3.21 7.92
N THR A 573 0.72 3.66 8.73
CA THR A 573 0.19 2.88 9.86
C THR A 573 -0.70 1.73 9.38
N VAL A 574 -1.55 1.93 8.37
CA VAL A 574 -2.31 0.85 7.71
C VAL A 574 -1.35 -0.22 7.17
N GLY A 575 -0.34 0.19 6.42
CA GLY A 575 0.65 -0.70 5.82
C GLY A 575 1.43 -1.51 6.86
N PHE A 576 1.94 -0.86 7.91
CA PHE A 576 2.61 -1.56 9.01
C PHE A 576 1.68 -2.53 9.74
N ARG A 577 0.42 -2.16 10.03
CA ARG A 577 -0.53 -3.05 10.72
C ARG A 577 -0.85 -4.28 9.86
N ALA A 578 -1.02 -4.11 8.54
CA ALA A 578 -1.22 -5.21 7.60
C ALA A 578 0.02 -6.13 7.52
N SER A 579 1.22 -5.56 7.34
CA SER A 579 2.48 -6.31 7.33
C SER A 579 2.74 -7.04 8.66
N LEU A 580 2.49 -6.43 9.82
CA LEU A 580 2.65 -7.08 11.13
C LEU A 580 1.71 -8.28 11.31
N LEU A 581 0.47 -8.20 10.80
CA LEU A 581 -0.47 -9.32 10.82
C LEU A 581 -0.01 -10.45 9.87
N PHE A 582 0.42 -10.11 8.67
CA PHE A 582 0.96 -11.06 7.69
C PHE A 582 2.22 -11.78 8.20
N VAL A 583 3.19 -11.03 8.71
CA VAL A 583 4.43 -11.56 9.31
C VAL A 583 4.10 -12.46 10.49
N ARG A 584 3.22 -12.04 11.42
CA ARG A 584 2.77 -12.91 12.52
C ARG A 584 2.01 -14.16 12.03
N HIS A 585 1.38 -14.14 10.86
CA HIS A 585 0.72 -15.31 10.29
C HIS A 585 1.73 -16.32 9.72
N ILE A 586 2.67 -15.89 8.87
CA ILE A 586 3.64 -16.81 8.23
C ILE A 586 4.60 -17.45 9.25
N TYR A 587 5.08 -16.70 10.26
CA TYR A 587 5.93 -17.29 11.31
C TYR A 587 5.15 -18.09 12.38
N ARG A 588 3.81 -18.03 12.39
CA ARG A 588 2.97 -18.96 13.17
C ARG A 588 2.64 -20.26 12.43
N SER A 589 2.80 -20.31 11.10
CA SER A 589 2.60 -21.55 10.34
C SER A 589 3.84 -22.45 10.36
N ILE A 590 5.04 -21.89 10.62
CA ILE A 590 6.22 -22.66 11.01
C ILE A 590 5.95 -23.34 12.36
N LYS A 591 5.83 -24.67 12.35
CA LYS A 591 5.51 -25.46 13.55
C LYS A 591 6.76 -25.82 14.35
N PRO A 592 6.84 -25.44 15.63
CA PRO A 592 7.34 -26.35 16.66
C PRO A 592 6.24 -27.38 16.96
N TYR A 593 6.39 -28.61 16.46
CA TYR A 593 5.61 -29.82 16.79
C TYR A 593 4.19 -29.62 17.39
N SER A 594 3.22 -29.20 16.56
CA SER A 594 1.81 -29.22 16.94
C SER A 594 0.89 -29.74 15.83
N LYS A 595 -0.19 -30.42 16.23
CA LYS A 595 -1.10 -31.15 15.32
C LYS A 595 -2.01 -30.16 14.58
N PRO A 596 -2.24 -30.35 13.26
CA PRO A 596 -3.10 -29.44 12.50
C PRO A 596 -4.57 -29.70 12.80
N THR A 597 -5.24 -28.78 13.50
CA THR A 597 -6.71 -28.76 13.55
C THR A 597 -7.21 -27.97 12.36
N LEU A 598 -7.78 -28.66 11.36
CA LEU A 598 -8.34 -28.03 10.16
C LEU A 598 -9.61 -27.26 10.51
N SER A 599 -9.53 -25.93 10.52
CA SER A 599 -10.68 -25.02 10.59
C SER A 599 -10.30 -23.66 10.04
N PHE A 600 -10.36 -23.52 8.72
CA PHE A 600 -10.08 -22.26 8.02
C PHE A 600 -11.08 -22.04 6.87
N LEU A 601 -12.36 -21.94 7.23
CA LEU A 601 -13.46 -21.60 6.29
C LEU A 601 -14.70 -20.95 6.95
N PHE A 602 -14.79 -20.92 8.29
CA PHE A 602 -15.86 -20.25 9.05
C PHE A 602 -15.27 -19.28 10.09
N TRP A 603 -14.70 -18.16 9.64
CA TRP A 603 -14.33 -17.05 10.55
C TRP A 603 -14.47 -15.64 9.93
N THR A 604 -15.57 -15.44 9.22
CA THR A 604 -16.12 -14.12 8.88
C THR A 604 -17.63 -14.22 9.05
N LEU A 605 -18.23 -13.29 9.82
CA LEU A 605 -19.61 -13.34 10.33
C LEU A 605 -19.92 -14.52 11.28
N GLU A 606 -19.54 -14.38 12.56
CA GLU A 606 -20.50 -14.58 13.66
C GLU A 606 -19.99 -14.04 15.02
N ARG A 607 -20.89 -13.96 16.00
CA ARG A 607 -20.68 -13.53 17.40
C ARG A 607 -20.36 -12.05 17.66
N THR A 608 -21.30 -11.20 17.26
CA THR A 608 -22.00 -10.41 18.29
C THR A 608 -23.11 -11.26 18.93
N THR A 609 -23.59 -10.85 20.11
CA THR A 609 -24.63 -11.48 20.95
C THR A 609 -24.26 -12.72 21.80
N VAL A 610 -24.88 -12.75 22.99
CA VAL A 610 -25.09 -13.79 24.03
C VAL A 610 -24.07 -14.94 24.20
N GLY A 611 -23.66 -15.15 25.46
CA GLY A 611 -23.08 -16.43 25.93
C GLY A 611 -23.85 -16.96 27.14
N PRO A 612 -24.01 -18.30 27.30
CA PRO A 612 -24.69 -18.91 28.44
C PRO A 612 -23.76 -18.98 29.68
N LEU A 613 -24.38 -19.00 30.87
CA LEU A 613 -23.68 -19.28 32.14
C LEU A 613 -23.65 -20.78 32.43
N ASN A 614 -22.62 -21.24 33.14
CA ASN A 614 -22.67 -22.49 33.90
C ASN A 614 -23.24 -22.22 35.31
N PRO A 615 -24.25 -22.97 35.77
CA PRO A 615 -24.61 -23.07 37.18
C PRO A 615 -24.19 -24.42 37.78
N THR A 616 -23.52 -24.42 38.93
CA THR A 616 -23.37 -25.59 39.81
C THR A 616 -23.50 -25.16 41.28
N ALA A 617 -24.20 -25.97 42.08
CA ALA A 617 -24.57 -25.75 43.49
C ALA A 617 -25.44 -24.47 43.73
N SER A 618 -26.68 -24.54 44.23
CA SER A 618 -27.04 -25.16 45.52
C SER A 618 -28.56 -25.27 45.74
N LEU A 619 -28.99 -26.38 46.36
CA LEU A 619 -30.01 -26.52 47.43
C LEU A 619 -31.47 -26.01 47.30
N LEU A 620 -32.35 -26.87 47.84
CA LEU A 620 -33.65 -26.64 48.52
C LEU A 620 -34.96 -26.44 47.71
N ALA A 621 -35.91 -27.35 48.01
CA ALA A 621 -37.37 -27.15 48.16
C ALA A 621 -38.22 -26.72 46.95
N ALA A 622 -39.45 -27.21 46.76
CA ALA A 622 -40.18 -28.33 47.37
C ALA A 622 -41.30 -28.83 46.41
N ALA A 623 -42.01 -29.89 46.82
CA ALA A 623 -43.03 -30.59 46.05
C ALA A 623 -44.27 -29.77 45.64
N ALA A 624 -44.91 -30.16 44.54
CA ALA A 624 -46.33 -30.57 44.51
C ALA A 624 -46.73 -31.30 43.20
N THR A 625 -47.68 -32.25 43.31
CA THR A 625 -48.76 -32.69 42.37
C THR A 625 -48.71 -32.33 40.86
N SER A 626 -49.17 -33.20 39.93
CA SER A 626 -49.70 -34.58 40.01
C SER A 626 -49.85 -35.22 38.60
N GLN A 627 -50.02 -36.55 38.56
CA GLN A 627 -50.48 -37.36 37.41
C GLN A 627 -51.99 -37.10 37.08
N PRO A 628 -52.68 -37.74 36.08
CA PRO A 628 -52.35 -38.99 35.37
C PRO A 628 -52.82 -39.18 33.89
N VAL A 629 -52.69 -40.42 33.36
CA VAL A 629 -53.56 -41.11 32.34
C VAL A 629 -53.48 -40.62 30.86
N ALA A 630 -53.55 -41.46 29.80
CA ALA A 630 -53.32 -42.91 29.64
C ALA A 630 -53.19 -43.34 28.14
N VAL A 631 -52.38 -44.39 27.89
CA VAL A 631 -52.64 -45.65 27.13
C VAL A 631 -53.14 -45.68 25.66
N GLY A 632 -52.42 -46.46 24.83
CA GLY A 632 -52.94 -47.29 23.72
C GLY A 632 -52.87 -46.71 22.28
N GLU A 633 -52.91 -47.51 21.20
CA GLU A 633 -52.37 -48.88 20.96
C GLU A 633 -52.34 -49.24 19.44
N ARG A 634 -51.41 -50.14 19.05
CA ARG A 634 -51.34 -51.05 17.87
C ARG A 634 -51.75 -50.68 16.41
N ASP A 635 -50.83 -51.03 15.49
CA ASP A 635 -50.96 -51.79 14.21
C ASP A 635 -52.02 -51.47 13.12
N GLY A 636 -51.60 -51.47 11.84
CA GLY A 636 -52.54 -51.51 10.68
C GLY A 636 -51.91 -51.34 9.28
N GLN A 637 -52.04 -52.35 8.40
CA GLN A 637 -51.42 -52.43 7.06
C GLN A 637 -52.29 -51.91 5.86
N ILE A 638 -51.60 -51.61 4.74
CA ILE A 638 -51.92 -51.99 3.32
C ILE A 638 -52.73 -51.07 2.34
N HIS A 639 -52.06 -50.76 1.21
CA HIS A 639 -52.45 -50.56 -0.22
C HIS A 639 -53.41 -49.48 -0.83
N ARG A 640 -52.86 -48.87 -1.91
CA ARG A 640 -53.43 -48.56 -3.26
C ARG A 640 -54.41 -47.36 -3.41
N GLU A 641 -54.50 -46.65 -4.56
CA GLU A 641 -53.74 -46.59 -5.85
C GLU A 641 -53.68 -45.09 -6.32
N GLN A 642 -53.70 -44.54 -7.56
CA GLN A 642 -53.75 -44.98 -8.99
C GLN A 642 -53.21 -43.86 -9.93
N GLU A 643 -52.38 -44.18 -10.94
CA GLU A 643 -52.19 -43.51 -12.28
C GLU A 643 -52.03 -41.96 -12.44
N VAL A 644 -51.62 -41.34 -13.57
CA VAL A 644 -51.54 -41.64 -15.04
C VAL A 644 -50.18 -41.09 -15.59
N ARG A 645 -49.31 -41.86 -16.27
CA ARG A 645 -49.17 -42.13 -17.74
C ARG A 645 -48.85 -40.88 -18.61
N ALA A 646 -48.03 -40.88 -19.67
CA ALA A 646 -47.21 -41.90 -20.40
C ALA A 646 -45.82 -41.26 -20.78
N SER A 647 -44.98 -41.60 -21.78
CA SER A 647 -44.80 -42.63 -22.86
C SER A 647 -43.35 -42.45 -23.44
N SER A 648 -42.51 -43.38 -23.92
CA SER A 648 -42.55 -44.77 -24.48
C SER A 648 -43.01 -44.91 -25.94
N PRO A 649 -42.48 -45.80 -26.82
CA PRO A 649 -41.40 -46.83 -26.73
C PRO A 649 -40.38 -46.67 -27.92
N PRO A 650 -39.82 -47.65 -28.72
CA PRO A 650 -39.67 -49.12 -28.63
C PRO A 650 -38.20 -49.68 -28.86
N PRO A 651 -37.71 -50.43 -29.91
CA PRO A 651 -36.77 -51.56 -29.68
C PRO A 651 -35.57 -51.86 -30.66
N LYS A 652 -34.73 -52.84 -30.26
CA LYS A 652 -34.16 -54.08 -30.91
C LYS A 652 -34.22 -54.29 -32.46
N THR A 653 -33.44 -55.15 -33.16
CA THR A 653 -33.04 -56.59 -32.92
C THR A 653 -31.88 -57.11 -33.84
N THR A 654 -31.25 -58.27 -33.49
CA THR A 654 -30.70 -59.38 -34.39
C THR A 654 -29.56 -59.07 -35.40
N ASN A 655 -28.72 -59.99 -35.93
CA ASN A 655 -28.48 -61.47 -35.92
C ASN A 655 -26.92 -61.72 -35.93
N ASN A 656 -26.27 -62.88 -35.67
CA ASN A 656 -26.39 -64.29 -36.12
C ASN A 656 -26.04 -64.49 -37.63
N ASP A 657 -25.34 -65.53 -38.13
CA ASP A 657 -24.89 -66.80 -37.50
C ASP A 657 -23.80 -67.58 -38.32
N SER A 658 -23.11 -68.54 -37.67
CA SER A 658 -22.54 -69.81 -38.25
C SER A 658 -21.43 -69.80 -39.34
N ALA A 659 -20.70 -70.90 -39.68
CA ALA A 659 -20.11 -72.04 -38.93
C ALA A 659 -19.23 -72.94 -39.85
N SER A 660 -18.36 -73.80 -39.25
CA SER A 660 -17.64 -74.95 -39.89
C SER A 660 -16.51 -74.62 -40.90
N ALA A 661 -15.48 -75.45 -41.16
CA ALA A 661 -15.17 -76.83 -40.73
C ALA A 661 -13.64 -77.09 -40.54
N ALA A 662 -13.30 -78.30 -40.06
CA ALA A 662 -11.98 -78.79 -39.62
C ALA A 662 -10.77 -78.71 -40.59
N CYS A 663 -9.56 -78.50 -40.03
CA CYS A 663 -8.42 -79.47 -40.05
C CYS A 663 -7.10 -78.92 -39.44
N HIS A 664 -6.30 -79.81 -38.82
CA HIS A 664 -4.88 -79.69 -38.41
C HIS A 664 -4.34 -78.41 -37.72
N GLY A 665 -3.88 -78.55 -36.46
CA GLY A 665 -2.60 -77.94 -36.00
C GLY A 665 -2.58 -77.06 -34.73
N CYS A 666 -1.65 -77.38 -33.82
CA CYS A 666 -1.12 -76.57 -32.70
C CYS A 666 -2.06 -76.05 -31.59
N GLY A 667 -1.53 -75.93 -30.36
CA GLY A 667 -2.26 -75.40 -29.19
C GLY A 667 -1.65 -75.72 -27.82
N ALA A 668 -0.32 -75.82 -27.70
CA ALA A 668 0.34 -76.18 -26.44
C ALA A 668 0.48 -75.01 -25.45
N ALA A 669 0.67 -75.33 -24.17
CA ALA A 669 0.90 -74.34 -23.11
C ALA A 669 2.36 -73.85 -23.08
N GLY A 670 2.57 -72.60 -22.63
CA GLY A 670 3.81 -72.18 -21.97
C GLY A 670 4.60 -70.99 -22.56
N LEU A 671 5.06 -70.13 -21.64
CA LEU A 671 6.30 -69.34 -21.58
C LEU A 671 6.84 -68.50 -22.78
N HIS A 672 7.44 -67.36 -22.40
CA HIS A 672 8.35 -66.51 -23.20
C HIS A 672 7.73 -65.76 -24.40
N ARG A 673 8.29 -64.65 -24.93
CA ARG A 673 9.53 -63.86 -24.68
C ARG A 673 9.15 -62.36 -24.83
N GLN A 674 9.82 -61.40 -24.20
CA GLN A 674 11.04 -60.76 -24.74
C GLN A 674 11.92 -60.15 -23.62
N PRO A 675 13.24 -60.00 -23.83
CA PRO A 675 14.17 -59.50 -22.82
C PRO A 675 14.34 -57.97 -22.86
N GLN A 676 14.45 -57.34 -21.68
CA GLN A 676 15.16 -56.06 -21.58
C GLN A 676 16.68 -56.38 -21.55
N GLY A 677 17.43 -55.83 -22.51
CA GLY A 677 18.85 -56.13 -22.71
C GLY A 677 19.74 -55.59 -21.59
N LEU A 678 20.93 -56.17 -21.42
CA LEU A 678 21.95 -55.59 -20.54
C LEU A 678 22.52 -54.34 -21.19
N ARG A 679 22.56 -53.24 -20.43
CA ARG A 679 23.14 -51.96 -20.85
C ARG A 679 24.45 -51.71 -20.11
N ARG A 680 25.54 -51.58 -20.86
CA ARG A 680 26.87 -51.27 -20.31
C ARG A 680 26.94 -49.79 -19.92
N ILE A 681 27.54 -49.49 -18.77
CA ILE A 681 27.78 -48.12 -18.26
C ILE A 681 29.24 -48.05 -17.83
N ASN A 682 29.94 -46.95 -18.16
CA ASN A 682 31.31 -46.70 -17.67
C ASN A 682 31.31 -45.58 -16.61
N LEU A 683 32.18 -45.68 -15.60
CA LEU A 683 32.01 -44.98 -14.30
C LEU A 683 33.26 -44.25 -13.78
N ASP A 684 34.20 -43.91 -14.66
CA ASP A 684 35.43 -43.18 -14.29
C ASP A 684 35.14 -41.80 -13.65
N GLY A 685 35.82 -41.51 -12.53
CA GLY A 685 35.86 -40.17 -11.92
C GLY A 685 34.95 -39.92 -10.69
N LEU A 686 34.13 -40.88 -10.26
CA LEU A 686 33.27 -40.73 -9.08
C LEU A 686 33.98 -41.10 -7.76
N ARG A 687 33.90 -40.22 -6.74
CA ARG A 687 34.51 -40.43 -5.41
C ARG A 687 33.45 -40.41 -4.31
N TRP A 688 33.32 -41.51 -3.59
CA TRP A 688 32.33 -41.70 -2.52
C TRP A 688 32.97 -42.15 -1.19
N ARG A 689 32.23 -42.04 -0.09
CA ARG A 689 32.48 -42.80 1.15
C ARG A 689 31.54 -44.00 1.21
N VAL A 690 32.02 -45.13 1.74
CA VAL A 690 31.25 -46.39 1.75
C VAL A 690 31.08 -46.90 3.17
N PHE A 691 29.90 -47.44 3.44
CA PHE A 691 29.55 -48.03 4.73
C PHE A 691 29.22 -49.51 4.53
N ASP A 692 29.70 -50.35 5.44
CA ASP A 692 29.48 -51.79 5.36
C ASP A 692 28.08 -52.20 5.86
N ALA A 693 27.77 -53.50 5.82
CA ALA A 693 26.47 -54.03 6.22
C ALA A 693 26.19 -53.92 7.74
N LYS A 694 27.18 -53.51 8.55
CA LYS A 694 27.04 -53.21 9.98
C LYS A 694 27.10 -51.71 10.28
N GLY A 695 27.07 -50.86 9.24
CA GLY A 695 27.04 -49.40 9.37
C GLY A 695 28.40 -48.74 9.62
N GLN A 696 29.51 -49.49 9.61
CA GLN A 696 30.84 -48.89 9.85
C GLN A 696 31.42 -48.27 8.57
N GLU A 697 32.07 -47.10 8.72
CA GLU A 697 32.74 -46.39 7.64
C GLU A 697 34.00 -47.17 7.18
N ARG A 698 34.07 -47.48 5.89
CA ARG A 698 35.23 -48.11 5.24
C ARG A 698 35.74 -47.21 4.13
N ARG A 699 37.05 -47.23 3.87
CA ARG A 699 37.59 -46.47 2.74
C ARG A 699 37.15 -47.14 1.45
N LEU A 700 36.83 -46.32 0.44
CA LEU A 700 36.36 -46.80 -0.86
C LEU A 700 37.32 -47.80 -1.51
N LYS A 701 38.64 -47.60 -1.35
CA LYS A 701 39.67 -48.53 -1.84
C LYS A 701 39.47 -49.93 -1.24
N ASP A 702 39.48 -50.04 0.09
CA ASP A 702 39.40 -51.29 0.83
C ASP A 702 38.11 -52.08 0.52
N GLN A 703 37.02 -51.37 0.18
CA GLN A 703 35.78 -52.00 -0.26
C GLN A 703 35.81 -52.41 -1.75
N MET A 704 36.41 -51.61 -2.64
CA MET A 704 36.59 -51.98 -4.06
C MET A 704 37.54 -53.18 -4.24
N GLU A 705 38.52 -53.31 -3.35
CA GLU A 705 39.47 -54.43 -3.29
C GLU A 705 38.82 -55.72 -2.75
N LYS A 706 37.68 -55.61 -2.06
CA LYS A 706 36.90 -56.74 -1.53
C LYS A 706 35.72 -57.16 -2.41
N ASP A 707 34.91 -56.20 -2.86
CA ASP A 707 33.85 -56.39 -3.85
C ASP A 707 33.51 -55.04 -4.51
N PRO A 708 33.96 -54.80 -5.76
CA PRO A 708 33.68 -53.56 -6.48
C PRO A 708 32.23 -53.51 -7.01
N THR A 709 31.55 -54.64 -7.17
CA THR A 709 30.18 -54.70 -7.72
C THR A 709 29.16 -54.22 -6.69
N GLU A 710 29.36 -54.56 -5.42
CA GLU A 710 28.48 -54.19 -4.30
C GLU A 710 28.55 -52.68 -4.00
N VAL A 711 29.68 -52.01 -4.27
CA VAL A 711 29.78 -50.54 -4.22
C VAL A 711 28.80 -49.90 -5.21
N ILE A 712 28.77 -50.41 -6.45
CA ILE A 712 27.90 -49.89 -7.52
C ILE A 712 26.44 -50.24 -7.22
N ARG A 713 26.16 -51.47 -6.75
CA ARG A 713 24.80 -51.88 -6.33
C ARG A 713 24.25 -50.94 -5.26
N LYS A 714 25.01 -50.70 -4.18
CA LYS A 714 24.62 -49.77 -3.10
C LYS A 714 24.45 -48.33 -3.59
N ALA A 715 25.26 -47.86 -4.54
CA ALA A 715 25.09 -46.54 -5.13
C ALA A 715 23.77 -46.44 -5.91
N VAL A 716 23.49 -47.39 -6.81
CA VAL A 716 22.24 -47.41 -7.59
C VAL A 716 21.01 -47.59 -6.69
N MET A 717 21.08 -48.45 -5.67
CA MET A 717 20.02 -48.62 -4.67
C MET A 717 19.73 -47.35 -3.84
N ARG A 718 20.71 -46.46 -3.67
CA ARG A 718 20.53 -45.15 -3.03
C ARG A 718 20.01 -44.07 -4.00
N MET A 719 20.24 -44.23 -5.30
CA MET A 719 19.72 -43.34 -6.36
C MET A 719 18.32 -43.72 -6.84
N LEU A 720 17.89 -44.96 -6.65
CA LEU A 720 16.53 -45.42 -6.96
C LEU A 720 15.49 -44.82 -5.98
N PRO A 721 14.27 -44.47 -6.46
CA PRO A 721 13.20 -43.97 -5.59
C PRO A 721 12.86 -44.94 -4.45
N ARG A 722 12.68 -44.43 -3.23
CA ARG A 722 12.34 -45.22 -2.04
C ARG A 722 10.86 -45.63 -2.02
N ASN A 723 10.48 -46.56 -2.90
CA ASN A 723 9.14 -47.16 -2.93
C ASN A 723 9.20 -48.71 -2.96
N ARG A 724 8.05 -49.38 -2.84
CA ARG A 724 7.96 -50.85 -2.82
C ARG A 724 8.54 -51.54 -4.08
N LEU A 725 8.63 -50.83 -5.21
CA LEU A 725 9.19 -51.33 -6.46
C LEU A 725 10.72 -51.16 -6.56
N ARG A 726 11.38 -50.51 -5.59
CA ARG A 726 12.85 -50.34 -5.58
C ARG A 726 13.58 -51.68 -5.60
N ASP A 727 13.14 -52.58 -4.72
CA ASP A 727 13.82 -53.85 -4.49
C ASP A 727 13.56 -54.83 -5.66
N ASP A 728 12.40 -54.73 -6.31
CA ASP A 728 12.08 -55.40 -7.58
C ASP A 728 12.80 -54.80 -8.81
N ARG A 729 13.30 -53.56 -8.72
CA ARG A 729 14.20 -52.97 -9.72
C ARG A 729 15.64 -53.46 -9.54
N ASP A 730 16.15 -53.54 -8.30
CA ASP A 730 17.49 -54.10 -8.04
C ASP A 730 17.57 -55.61 -8.34
N ARG A 731 16.48 -56.35 -8.11
CA ARG A 731 16.34 -57.75 -8.57
C ARG A 731 16.53 -57.94 -10.08
N LYS A 732 16.33 -56.90 -10.89
CA LYS A 732 16.59 -56.89 -12.35
C LYS A 732 18.01 -56.44 -12.71
N LEU A 733 18.77 -55.84 -11.78
CA LEU A 733 20.13 -55.36 -11.99
C LEU A 733 21.17 -56.48 -11.85
N ARG A 734 22.02 -56.64 -12.87
CA ARG A 734 23.22 -57.49 -12.83
C ARG A 734 24.43 -56.61 -13.10
N ILE A 735 25.50 -56.83 -12.34
CA ILE A 735 26.74 -56.06 -12.37
C ILE A 735 27.87 -57.08 -12.46
N PHE A 736 28.85 -56.81 -13.31
CA PHE A 736 30.06 -57.61 -13.49
C PHE A 736 31.26 -56.68 -13.31
N SER A 737 32.36 -57.19 -12.75
CA SER A 737 33.59 -56.43 -12.50
C SER A 737 34.44 -56.22 -13.76
N GLY A 738 34.24 -57.04 -14.79
CA GLY A 738 34.91 -56.96 -16.10
C GLY A 738 33.93 -56.81 -17.27
N SER A 739 34.45 -56.96 -18.49
CA SER A 739 33.66 -56.93 -19.73
C SER A 739 32.95 -58.25 -20.06
N GLU A 740 33.30 -59.35 -19.39
CA GLU A 740 32.72 -60.68 -19.61
C GLU A 740 31.40 -60.84 -18.82
N HIS A 741 30.41 -61.48 -19.44
CA HIS A 741 29.12 -61.76 -18.81
C HIS A 741 28.42 -62.98 -19.44
N PRO A 742 27.70 -63.82 -18.67
CA PRO A 742 27.07 -65.04 -19.17
C PRO A 742 25.80 -64.80 -20.02
N PHE A 743 25.58 -63.60 -20.55
CA PHE A 743 24.34 -63.18 -21.22
C PHE A 743 24.51 -62.95 -22.74
N HIS A 744 25.42 -63.68 -23.38
CA HIS A 744 25.67 -63.56 -24.82
C HIS A 744 24.45 -63.96 -25.69
N ASP A 745 23.59 -64.86 -25.20
CA ASP A 745 22.41 -65.37 -25.94
C ASP A 745 21.21 -64.39 -25.95
N ARG A 746 21.44 -63.10 -25.70
CA ARG A 746 20.41 -62.06 -25.65
C ARG A 746 20.86 -60.84 -26.45
N PRO A 747 19.94 -60.13 -27.12
CA PRO A 747 20.26 -58.87 -27.78
C PRO A 747 20.81 -57.87 -26.77
N LEU A 748 22.02 -57.39 -27.03
CA LEU A 748 22.78 -56.46 -26.20
C LEU A 748 22.74 -55.08 -26.83
N GLU A 749 22.33 -54.08 -26.05
CA GLU A 749 22.14 -52.71 -26.52
C GLU A 749 23.10 -51.80 -25.74
N THR A 750 24.11 -51.27 -26.43
CA THR A 750 25.14 -50.43 -25.80
C THR A 750 24.61 -49.02 -25.57
N PHE A 751 24.69 -48.55 -24.32
CA PHE A 751 24.22 -47.21 -23.95
C PHE A 751 25.40 -46.23 -23.90
N VAL A 752 25.32 -45.16 -24.70
CA VAL A 752 26.26 -44.04 -24.66
C VAL A 752 25.66 -42.93 -23.80
N MET A 753 26.43 -42.41 -22.83
CA MET A 753 25.97 -41.31 -22.00
C MET A 753 25.84 -40.01 -22.82
N PRO A 754 24.77 -39.18 -22.61
CA PRO A 754 24.63 -37.91 -23.31
C PRO A 754 25.84 -36.99 -23.07
N PRO A 755 26.35 -36.30 -24.11
CA PRO A 755 27.50 -35.41 -23.97
C PRO A 755 27.17 -34.25 -23.01
N ARG A 756 28.03 -34.05 -22.01
CA ARG A 756 27.92 -32.95 -21.03
C ARG A 756 29.07 -31.98 -21.25
N GLN A 757 28.78 -30.70 -21.40
CA GLN A 757 29.82 -29.66 -21.38
C GLN A 757 30.49 -29.64 -20.00
N VAL A 758 31.81 -29.79 -19.98
CA VAL A 758 32.59 -29.82 -18.74
C VAL A 758 32.75 -28.39 -18.22
N ARG A 759 32.24 -28.12 -17.02
CA ARG A 759 32.33 -26.82 -16.37
C ARG A 759 33.80 -26.48 -16.08
N GLU A 760 34.24 -25.29 -16.51
CA GLU A 760 35.65 -24.91 -16.48
C GLU A 760 36.26 -24.96 -15.06
N MET A 761 37.49 -25.47 -14.94
CA MET A 761 38.14 -25.67 -13.63
C MET A 761 38.52 -24.35 -12.97
N ARG A 762 37.97 -24.12 -11.76
CA ARG A 762 38.33 -22.98 -10.88
C ARG A 762 39.85 -22.79 -10.81
N PRO A 763 40.41 -21.57 -10.94
CA PRO A 763 41.85 -21.34 -11.07
C PRO A 763 42.75 -21.96 -9.98
N ARG A 764 42.28 -22.04 -8.73
CA ARG A 764 43.01 -22.75 -7.65
C ARG A 764 43.18 -24.25 -7.93
N ALA A 765 42.15 -24.92 -8.46
CA ALA A 765 42.20 -26.34 -8.82
C ALA A 765 43.15 -26.56 -10.01
N ARG A 766 43.06 -25.73 -11.06
CA ARG A 766 43.99 -25.78 -12.21
C ARG A 766 45.45 -25.60 -11.78
N ARG A 767 45.73 -24.63 -10.89
CA ARG A 767 47.08 -24.42 -10.32
C ARG A 767 47.55 -25.57 -9.42
N ALA A 768 46.66 -26.22 -8.66
CA ALA A 768 47.00 -27.39 -7.86
C ALA A 768 47.33 -28.62 -8.74
N LEU A 769 46.56 -28.83 -9.81
CA LEU A 769 46.76 -29.94 -10.74
C LEU A 769 48.05 -29.77 -11.55
N ILE A 770 48.37 -28.55 -12.01
CA ILE A 770 49.67 -28.24 -12.64
C ILE A 770 50.85 -28.50 -11.69
N ARG A 771 50.71 -28.19 -10.38
CA ARG A 771 51.74 -28.51 -9.37
C ARG A 771 51.88 -30.02 -9.14
N ALA A 772 50.79 -30.78 -9.19
CA ALA A 772 50.83 -32.24 -9.09
C ALA A 772 51.53 -32.86 -10.32
N GLN A 773 51.11 -32.48 -11.53
CA GLN A 773 51.74 -32.92 -12.78
C GLN A 773 53.22 -32.55 -12.84
N LYS A 774 53.60 -31.33 -12.42
CA LYS A 774 55.02 -30.97 -12.34
C LYS A 774 55.77 -31.85 -11.33
N LYS A 775 55.22 -32.11 -10.15
CA LYS A 775 55.84 -33.01 -9.15
C LYS A 775 55.95 -34.47 -9.64
N GLU A 776 55.09 -34.90 -10.55
CA GLU A 776 55.17 -36.20 -11.23
C GLU A 776 56.21 -36.19 -12.36
N GLN A 777 56.31 -35.10 -13.13
CA GLN A 777 57.38 -34.90 -14.14
C GLN A 777 58.76 -34.79 -13.50
N ASP A 778 58.90 -34.04 -12.40
CA ASP A 778 60.15 -33.90 -11.65
C ASP A 778 60.59 -35.26 -11.05
N ARG A 779 59.63 -36.11 -10.64
CA ARG A 779 59.89 -37.50 -10.22
C ARG A 779 60.27 -38.42 -11.38
N ALA A 780 59.60 -38.30 -12.52
CA ALA A 780 59.94 -39.07 -13.71
C ALA A 780 61.37 -38.71 -14.17
N ALA A 781 61.69 -37.42 -14.26
CA ALA A 781 63.01 -36.92 -14.61
C ALA A 781 64.11 -37.43 -13.65
N ALA A 782 63.84 -37.48 -12.33
CA ALA A 782 64.75 -38.12 -11.37
C ALA A 782 64.98 -39.60 -11.73
N SER A 783 63.91 -40.39 -11.91
CA SER A 783 64.03 -41.82 -12.26
C SER A 783 64.65 -42.10 -13.64
N THR A 784 64.58 -41.14 -14.57
CA THR A 784 65.34 -41.19 -15.84
C THR A 784 66.82 -40.94 -15.58
N LYS A 785 67.15 -39.94 -14.76
CA LYS A 785 68.53 -39.59 -14.44
C LYS A 785 69.23 -40.70 -13.65
N ASP A 786 68.56 -41.29 -12.67
CA ASP A 786 69.04 -42.48 -11.94
C ASP A 786 69.36 -43.65 -12.91
N ASN A 787 68.62 -43.79 -14.00
CA ASN A 787 68.89 -44.78 -15.07
C ASN A 787 70.03 -44.38 -16.02
N GLU A 788 70.24 -43.08 -16.27
CA GLU A 788 71.35 -42.58 -17.09
C GLU A 788 72.67 -42.66 -16.33
N ASP A 789 72.69 -42.29 -15.05
CA ASP A 789 73.85 -42.46 -14.16
C ASP A 789 74.20 -43.95 -13.97
N ALA A 790 73.19 -44.83 -13.81
CA ALA A 790 73.38 -46.28 -13.79
C ALA A 790 73.89 -46.87 -15.13
N LYS A 791 73.48 -46.30 -16.27
CA LYS A 791 74.07 -46.66 -17.58
C LYS A 791 75.51 -46.19 -17.69
N SER A 792 75.82 -44.96 -17.28
CA SER A 792 77.17 -44.38 -17.33
C SER A 792 78.17 -45.25 -16.58
N ALA A 793 77.85 -45.62 -15.33
CA ALA A 793 78.66 -46.54 -14.52
C ALA A 793 78.91 -47.89 -15.22
N LYS A 794 77.87 -48.46 -15.85
CA LYS A 794 77.96 -49.74 -16.55
C LYS A 794 78.79 -49.67 -17.83
N THR A 795 78.69 -48.59 -18.60
CA THR A 795 79.53 -48.34 -19.78
C THR A 795 80.98 -48.08 -19.41
N GLU A 796 81.26 -47.46 -18.26
CA GLU A 796 82.63 -47.31 -17.75
C GLU A 796 83.23 -48.66 -17.28
N GLU A 797 82.41 -49.55 -16.72
CA GLU A 797 82.83 -50.91 -16.34
C GLU A 797 83.10 -51.81 -17.57
N GLU A 798 82.26 -51.75 -18.60
CA GLU A 798 82.47 -52.44 -19.87
C GLU A 798 83.68 -51.86 -20.64
N GLY A 799 83.88 -50.54 -20.61
CA GLY A 799 85.05 -49.88 -21.17
C GLY A 799 86.37 -50.32 -20.53
N LYS A 800 86.40 -50.50 -19.21
CA LYS A 800 87.57 -51.03 -18.49
C LYS A 800 87.87 -52.48 -18.88
N LYS A 801 86.85 -53.34 -19.00
CA LYS A 801 87.00 -54.74 -19.45
C LYS A 801 87.47 -54.86 -20.91
N MET A 802 87.18 -53.88 -21.77
CA MET A 802 87.63 -53.92 -23.17
C MET A 802 89.07 -53.40 -23.38
N LEU A 803 89.60 -52.58 -22.46
CA LEU A 803 90.97 -52.05 -22.54
C LEU A 803 92.05 -53.05 -22.06
N GLU A 804 91.70 -54.01 -21.21
CA GLU A 804 92.65 -55.01 -20.68
C GLU A 804 93.16 -56.01 -21.75
N VAL A 805 92.46 -56.13 -22.88
CA VAL A 805 92.74 -57.12 -23.94
C VAL A 805 93.67 -56.60 -25.06
N LYS A 806 94.00 -55.29 -25.11
CA LYS A 806 94.89 -54.70 -26.15
C LYS A 806 96.15 -53.98 -25.64
N GLY A 807 96.64 -54.37 -24.47
CA GLY A 807 97.90 -53.88 -23.90
C GLY A 807 99.20 -54.46 -24.50
N LYS A 808 99.35 -54.62 -25.83
CA LYS A 808 100.60 -55.18 -26.41
C LYS A 808 100.95 -54.84 -27.88
N ALA A 809 100.86 -53.57 -28.31
CA ALA A 809 101.49 -53.10 -29.56
C ALA A 809 102.01 -51.65 -29.51
N ARG A 810 103.15 -51.41 -30.18
CA ARG A 810 103.97 -50.18 -30.29
C ARG A 810 103.21 -48.88 -30.64
N LYS A 811 103.42 -47.77 -29.91
CA LYS A 811 104.38 -46.64 -30.16
C LYS A 811 104.14 -45.78 -31.42
N GLY A 812 103.97 -44.45 -31.29
CA GLY A 812 104.15 -43.49 -32.40
C GLY A 812 103.59 -42.06 -32.25
N HIS A 813 104.41 -41.11 -31.74
CA HIS A 813 104.52 -39.67 -32.05
C HIS A 813 103.34 -38.74 -32.53
N ALA A 814 103.19 -37.63 -31.78
CA ALA A 814 103.29 -36.20 -32.22
C ALA A 814 102.11 -35.35 -32.80
N TRP A 815 101.89 -34.18 -32.14
CA TRP A 815 101.71 -32.78 -32.64
C TRP A 815 100.55 -32.34 -33.60
N GLY A 816 100.16 -31.04 -33.48
CA GLY A 816 99.17 -30.30 -34.30
C GLY A 816 97.77 -30.24 -33.64
N GLN A 817 97.08 -29.13 -33.34
CA GLN A 817 97.00 -27.70 -33.77
C GLN A 817 95.96 -27.41 -34.90
N GLU A 818 95.26 -26.25 -34.80
CA GLU A 818 94.42 -25.58 -35.83
C GLU A 818 93.02 -26.17 -36.15
N ASN A 819 91.96 -25.42 -36.57
CA ASN A 819 91.55 -24.00 -36.39
C ASN A 819 90.05 -23.79 -36.81
N TYR A 820 89.50 -22.56 -36.67
CA TYR A 820 88.27 -22.00 -37.33
C TYR A 820 86.86 -22.56 -36.94
N LYS A 821 85.72 -21.82 -37.05
CA LYS A 821 85.37 -20.41 -37.40
C LYS A 821 84.02 -20.04 -36.72
N ARG A 822 83.84 -18.90 -36.02
CA ARG A 822 83.22 -17.59 -36.46
C ARG A 822 81.89 -17.73 -37.23
N THR A 823 80.75 -17.03 -36.96
CA THR A 823 80.52 -15.56 -36.77
C THR A 823 79.20 -15.16 -36.03
N SER A 824 79.10 -13.87 -35.64
CA SER A 824 77.92 -13.10 -35.13
C SER A 824 77.87 -11.70 -35.81
N PRO A 825 77.03 -10.68 -35.46
CA PRO A 825 75.84 -10.61 -34.58
C PRO A 825 74.51 -10.41 -35.40
N PRO A 826 73.82 -9.23 -35.60
CA PRO A 826 74.05 -7.81 -35.26
C PRO A 826 72.94 -7.20 -34.32
N GLN A 827 72.29 -6.07 -34.70
CA GLN A 827 71.27 -5.26 -33.97
C GLN A 827 70.07 -4.95 -34.96
N GLU A 828 69.05 -4.09 -34.78
CA GLU A 828 68.80 -2.90 -33.93
C GLU A 828 67.30 -2.42 -33.97
N VAL A 829 66.96 -1.36 -33.20
CA VAL A 829 65.82 -0.39 -33.30
C VAL A 829 64.36 -0.76 -32.90
N LYS A 830 63.89 0.07 -31.94
CA LYS A 830 62.54 0.58 -31.56
C LYS A 830 61.30 0.33 -32.46
N GLU A 831 60.13 0.15 -31.83
CA GLU A 831 59.00 1.12 -31.95
C GLU A 831 58.00 1.04 -30.76
N MET A 832 57.07 2.00 -30.65
CA MET A 832 56.14 2.16 -29.51
C MET A 832 54.81 2.89 -29.92
N PRO A 833 53.81 3.07 -29.03
CA PRO A 833 52.49 2.45 -29.17
C PRO A 833 51.38 3.35 -29.74
N LYS A 834 50.20 2.77 -30.03
CA LYS A 834 48.93 3.52 -30.19
C LYS A 834 47.76 2.82 -29.51
N CYS A 835 46.90 3.61 -28.86
CA CYS A 835 45.54 3.23 -28.46
C CYS A 835 44.54 3.71 -29.52
N PRO A 836 43.38 3.05 -29.70
CA PRO A 836 42.25 3.60 -30.44
C PRO A 836 41.25 4.30 -29.51
N THR A 837 40.70 5.42 -29.96
CA THR A 837 39.46 6.04 -29.42
C THR A 837 38.34 5.93 -30.45
N PHE A 838 37.10 6.07 -29.95
CA PHE A 838 35.83 6.23 -30.68
C PHE A 838 35.88 6.71 -32.14
N ASN A 839 35.05 6.06 -32.96
CA ASN A 839 33.91 6.69 -33.61
C ASN A 839 32.65 5.87 -33.29
#